data_AF-A0A7M2WX86-F1
#
_entry.id   AF-A0A7M2WX86-F1
#
_cell.length_a   1.000
_cell.length_b   1.000
_cell.length_c   1.000
_cell.angle_alpha   90.00
_cell.angle_beta   90.00
_cell.angle_gamma   90.00
#
_symmetry.space_group_name_H-M   'P 1'
#
loop_
_entity.id
_entity.type
_entity.pdbx_description
1 polymer ?
#
loop_
_entity_poly.entity_id
_entity_poly.type
_entity_poly.pdbx_seq_one_letter_code
_entity_poly.pdbx_strand_id
1 'polypeptide(L)'
;MSTVTRTSAAILDDLVSALRRGDLERAERAFAEGAIDSQSVLRLADLNVRRQRWADAAWLFDRAGELPAGAAFKRNLCRNMACLAEHRPSVCALLAGLQPSADVTIAASSTGHPTLAARQSGGELAILSAGNRPLAAAEVALQQLRPALAKGLAIGLAGIGDGYLLYRIAIEETKLLLTTQVPVFVIEPNPQIALHAMMIHDYSGQQGPIAQQRFNWYVGPEWLGQLRQTAALDPYLGTPAVTIGFTADAAAVREGLATLAKEIDDRDTAARANIDAYYASYDPSQLASLLAPDAPRKPRVMLPTTRFSTVLQYSNQDVADAFEQLGWDVLVPIEPSPAHRLYQCGLRRDIEAFKPDLVLQIDHLRHEHNGMFPTNLPFACWAQDHLPNLVGDAGKHVGPTDFVLTDGVPTYVRDFQYSASQCIGLTKLTSVKQPSGTTRDVLERVEDVVFVSNASRTCDSLLAEKLAEKMHPVCRDAVENAASQLLESFKGTTPITTYVRVRELVERVTSASGFGFDRDAVRTIASWLYHPYCDAIYRQQAMGWAADACRELGLSFGLYGKGWESHPTLSAFARGPIVNGPALHELTRRSLVNLQVVPYLCLHQRVLDGLSAGGFFLIREHISDVAPQAMIDLLVAHGAGDAMSVPAARSALADADPVVQAEFESILQSCRDCLCNSGVEDPIEYAQSLRQIGFLVPGIGVLPQFAEVAFTDADSLRQRLRRFMQNSDERRELAELQRQSVTDRFTYAAGIRRVVATIAERLSGGLPNRLTQNINVEALAA
;
A
#
# COMPACT_ATOMS: atom_id res chain seq x y z
N MET A 1 15.37 59.30 26.45
CA MET A 1 14.81 58.29 27.36
C MET A 1 15.97 57.57 28.02
N SER A 2 16.16 57.73 29.33
CA SER A 2 17.18 57.00 30.09
C SER A 2 16.73 55.55 30.20
N THR A 3 17.43 54.63 29.54
CA THR A 3 17.25 53.18 29.73
C THR A 3 17.70 52.86 31.15
N VAL A 4 16.73 52.68 32.05
CA VAL A 4 16.99 52.20 33.41
C VAL A 4 17.58 50.80 33.29
N THR A 5 18.89 50.66 33.48
CA THR A 5 19.57 49.38 33.54
C THR A 5 19.02 48.62 34.75
N ARG A 6 18.23 47.58 34.49
CA ARG A 6 17.76 46.65 35.53
C ARG A 6 18.99 46.01 36.20
N THR A 7 18.93 45.85 37.52
CA THR A 7 19.98 45.15 38.25
C THR A 7 19.96 43.65 37.89
N SER A 8 21.11 42.98 37.95
CA SER A 8 21.21 41.53 37.68
C SER A 8 20.22 40.71 38.55
N ALA A 9 19.96 41.13 39.79
CA ALA A 9 18.96 40.51 40.66
C ALA A 9 17.53 40.66 40.13
N ALA A 10 17.13 41.85 39.67
CA ALA A 10 15.79 42.08 39.11
C ALA A 10 15.57 41.27 37.82
N ILE A 11 16.61 41.12 37.01
CA ILE A 11 16.59 40.29 35.80
C ILE A 11 16.43 38.81 36.17
N LEU A 12 17.18 38.34 37.17
CA LEU A 12 17.10 36.95 37.65
C LEU A 12 15.71 36.63 38.23
N ASP A 13 15.10 37.56 38.98
CA ASP A 13 13.75 37.40 39.51
C ASP A 13 12.70 37.34 38.39
N ASP A 14 12.84 38.19 37.37
CA ASP A 14 11.94 38.17 36.20
C ASP A 14 12.08 36.86 35.42
N LEU A 15 13.31 36.38 35.22
CA LEU A 15 13.61 35.09 34.60
C LEU A 15 13.01 33.92 35.38
N VAL A 16 13.23 33.86 36.69
CA VAL A 16 12.65 32.83 37.57
C VAL A 16 11.13 32.87 37.51
N SER A 17 10.55 34.07 37.53
CA SER A 17 9.10 34.25 37.47
C SER A 17 8.53 33.84 36.12
N ALA A 18 9.24 34.09 35.02
CA ALA A 18 8.84 33.69 33.67
C ALA A 18 8.87 32.17 33.50
N LEU A 19 9.98 31.52 33.87
CA LEU A 19 10.10 30.07 33.85
C LEU A 19 9.00 29.42 34.71
N ARG A 20 8.73 29.94 35.92
CA ARG A 20 7.66 29.39 36.80
C ARG A 20 6.27 29.39 36.15
N ARG A 21 6.03 30.32 35.23
CA ARG A 21 4.78 30.41 34.46
C ARG A 21 4.83 29.65 33.14
N GLY A 22 5.95 29.00 32.79
CA GLY A 22 6.17 28.40 31.48
C GLY A 22 6.30 29.42 30.34
N ASP A 23 6.54 30.69 30.65
CA ASP A 23 6.62 31.79 29.68
C ASP A 23 8.06 31.91 29.13
N LEU A 24 8.39 31.04 28.17
CA LEU A 24 9.73 30.97 27.58
C LEU A 24 10.12 32.23 26.80
N GLU A 25 9.16 32.93 26.19
CA GLU A 25 9.44 34.19 25.50
C GLU A 25 9.85 35.30 26.46
N ARG A 26 9.16 35.42 27.60
CA ARG A 26 9.55 36.36 28.65
C ARG A 26 10.87 35.96 29.31
N ALA A 27 11.11 34.67 29.48
CA ALA A 27 12.40 34.17 29.95
C ALA A 27 13.54 34.57 29.00
N GLU A 28 13.32 34.44 27.68
CA GLU A 28 14.27 34.86 26.66
C GLU A 28 14.53 36.37 26.68
N ARG A 29 13.47 37.19 26.78
CA ARG A 29 13.60 38.65 26.90
C ARG A 29 14.38 39.04 28.17
N ALA A 30 14.03 38.47 29.32
CA ALA A 30 14.73 38.74 30.57
C ALA A 30 16.21 38.35 30.48
N PHE A 31 16.52 37.20 29.86
CA PHE A 31 17.89 36.75 29.65
C PHE A 31 18.68 37.68 28.70
N ALA A 32 18.05 38.16 27.63
CA ALA A 32 18.67 39.09 26.68
C ALA A 32 18.85 40.52 27.23
N GLU A 33 18.02 40.93 28.19
CA GLU A 33 18.03 42.28 28.79
C GLU A 33 19.25 42.56 29.70
N GLY A 34 20.05 41.56 30.08
CA GLY A 34 21.30 41.85 30.78
C GLY A 34 22.28 40.70 30.94
N ALA A 35 23.51 41.06 31.36
CA ALA A 35 24.59 40.12 31.60
C ALA A 35 24.37 39.34 32.91
N ILE A 36 23.63 38.22 32.83
CA ILE A 36 23.60 37.22 33.90
C ILE A 36 24.89 36.40 33.79
N ASP A 37 25.66 36.30 34.88
CA ASP A 37 26.89 35.51 34.89
C ASP A 37 26.55 34.00 34.79
N SER A 38 27.39 33.24 34.08
CA SER A 38 27.18 31.80 33.86
C SER A 38 27.03 31.02 35.17
N GLN A 39 27.67 31.42 36.28
CA GLN A 39 27.54 30.72 37.57
C GLN A 39 26.14 30.89 38.18
N SER A 40 25.53 32.06 38.04
CA SER A 40 24.14 32.29 38.45
C SER A 40 23.15 31.49 37.61
N VAL A 41 23.37 31.38 36.30
CA VAL A 41 22.57 30.52 35.41
C VAL A 41 22.67 29.05 35.83
N LEU A 42 23.88 28.55 36.09
CA LEU A 42 24.12 27.17 36.52
C LEU A 42 23.47 26.85 37.87
N ARG A 43 23.56 27.77 38.85
CA ARG A 43 22.88 27.62 40.15
C ARG A 43 21.36 27.55 40.00
N LEU A 44 20.80 28.37 39.10
CA LEU A 44 19.37 28.34 38.82
C LEU A 44 18.96 27.06 38.08
N ALA A 45 19.79 26.56 37.15
CA ALA A 45 19.56 25.29 36.47
C ALA A 45 19.55 24.13 37.49
N ASP A 46 20.52 24.09 38.40
CA ASP A 46 20.59 23.10 39.49
C ASP A 46 19.38 23.16 40.43
N LEU A 47 18.87 24.37 40.73
CA LEU A 47 17.64 24.52 41.50
C LEU A 47 16.43 23.92 40.76
N ASN A 48 16.34 24.12 39.44
CA ASN A 48 15.26 23.53 38.63
C ASN A 48 15.38 22.00 38.52
N VAL A 49 16.60 21.46 38.42
CA VAL A 49 16.85 20.01 38.52
C VAL A 49 16.29 19.43 39.82
N ARG A 50 16.59 20.06 40.97
CA ARG A 50 16.07 19.61 42.28
C ARG A 50 14.55 19.69 42.39
N ARG A 51 13.93 20.59 41.64
CA ARG A 51 12.48 20.76 41.54
C ARG A 51 11.85 19.91 40.43
N GLN A 52 12.64 19.04 39.78
CA GLN A 52 12.22 18.22 38.64
C GLN A 52 11.62 19.03 37.48
N ARG A 53 12.04 20.28 37.34
CA ARG A 53 11.64 21.18 36.24
C ARG A 53 12.62 21.02 35.08
N TRP A 54 12.59 19.85 34.48
CA TRP A 54 13.60 19.37 33.53
C TRP A 54 13.74 20.27 32.30
N ALA A 55 12.62 20.69 31.71
CA ALA A 55 12.62 21.56 30.52
C ALA A 55 13.28 22.93 30.82
N ASP A 56 12.93 23.54 31.96
CA ASP A 56 13.51 24.82 32.38
C ASP A 56 15.01 24.70 32.67
N ALA A 57 15.42 23.60 33.32
CA ALA A 57 16.82 23.34 33.60
C ALA A 57 17.63 23.14 32.30
N ALA A 58 17.10 22.37 31.33
CA ALA A 58 17.71 22.19 30.02
C ALA A 58 17.88 23.54 29.28
N TRP A 59 16.81 24.35 29.26
CA TRP A 59 16.81 25.68 28.65
C TRP A 59 17.89 26.61 29.25
N LEU A 60 18.08 26.55 30.56
CA LEU A 60 19.11 27.32 31.28
C LEU A 60 20.53 26.81 30.98
N PHE A 61 20.74 25.49 30.99
CA PHE A 61 22.04 24.90 30.66
C PHE A 61 22.48 25.23 29.23
N ASP A 62 21.54 25.29 28.27
CA ASP A 62 21.82 25.65 26.88
C ASP A 62 22.33 27.09 26.71
N ARG A 63 22.05 27.96 27.68
CA ARG A 63 22.40 29.39 27.66
C ARG A 63 23.56 29.77 28.58
N ALA A 64 24.09 28.82 29.34
CA ALA A 64 25.18 29.09 30.29
C ALA A 64 26.58 29.25 29.62
N GLY A 65 26.68 29.06 28.29
CA GLY A 65 27.92 29.16 27.53
C GLY A 65 28.75 27.87 27.57
N GLU A 66 30.07 27.98 27.72
CA GLU A 66 30.94 26.82 27.89
C GLU A 66 30.65 26.12 29.24
N LEU A 67 30.27 24.85 29.16
CA LEU A 67 29.91 24.06 30.33
C LEU A 67 31.10 23.23 30.81
N PRO A 68 31.42 23.25 32.12
CA PRO A 68 32.25 22.21 32.72
C PRO A 68 31.64 20.82 32.47
N ALA A 69 32.46 19.77 32.40
CA ALA A 69 31.99 18.41 32.07
C ALA A 69 30.79 17.95 32.91
N GLY A 70 30.79 18.20 34.23
CA GLY A 70 29.67 17.85 35.10
C GLY A 70 28.37 18.62 34.78
N ALA A 71 28.46 19.88 34.34
CA ALA A 71 27.29 20.65 33.90
C ALA A 71 26.81 20.19 32.53
N ALA A 72 27.70 19.78 31.63
CA ALA A 72 27.34 19.18 30.35
C ALA A 72 26.55 17.87 30.53
N PHE A 73 26.95 17.03 31.48
CA PHE A 73 26.21 15.82 31.84
C PHE A 73 24.81 16.11 32.39
N LYS A 74 24.69 17.11 33.27
CA LYS A 74 23.38 17.56 33.77
C LYS A 74 22.49 18.11 32.67
N ARG A 75 23.05 18.85 31.71
CA ARG A 75 22.32 19.34 30.53
C ARG A 75 21.69 18.18 29.75
N ASN A 76 22.50 17.18 29.39
CA ASN A 76 22.02 16.00 28.67
C ASN A 76 20.91 15.28 29.45
N LEU A 77 21.10 15.08 30.75
CA LEU A 77 20.08 14.50 31.61
C LEU A 77 18.79 15.32 31.61
N CYS A 78 18.86 16.65 31.75
CA CYS A 78 17.67 17.50 31.76
C CYS A 78 16.90 17.42 30.44
N ARG A 79 17.60 17.45 29.30
CA ARG A 79 17.00 17.28 27.98
C ARG A 79 16.30 15.92 27.84
N ASN A 80 16.98 14.86 28.27
CA ASN A 80 16.43 13.50 28.26
C ASN A 80 15.21 13.36 29.17
N MET A 81 15.27 13.86 30.40
CA MET A 81 14.16 13.80 31.36
C MET A 81 12.95 14.62 30.90
N ALA A 82 13.18 15.78 30.27
CA ALA A 82 12.11 16.56 29.65
C ALA A 82 11.44 15.77 28.51
N CYS A 83 12.25 15.17 27.63
CA CYS A 83 11.76 14.36 26.51
C CYS A 83 11.04 13.07 26.98
N LEU A 84 11.53 12.42 28.05
CA LEU A 84 10.85 11.28 28.67
C LEU A 84 9.54 11.70 29.34
N ALA A 85 9.47 12.86 29.97
CA ALA A 85 8.22 13.34 30.58
C ALA A 85 7.10 13.46 29.53
N GLU A 86 7.46 13.88 28.31
CA GLU A 86 6.54 13.98 27.18
C GLU A 86 6.19 12.62 26.58
N HIS A 87 7.19 11.79 26.28
CA HIS A 87 6.99 10.61 25.45
C HIS A 87 6.93 9.28 26.22
N ARG A 88 7.49 9.21 27.44
CA ARG A 88 7.66 7.99 28.26
C ARG A 88 7.49 8.33 29.76
N PRO A 89 6.32 8.83 30.19
CA PRO A 89 6.14 9.42 31.52
C PRO A 89 6.41 8.43 32.68
N SER A 90 6.12 7.15 32.49
CA SER A 90 6.43 6.10 33.49
C SER A 90 7.92 5.94 33.75
N VAL A 91 8.74 5.98 32.69
CA VAL A 91 10.21 5.92 32.80
C VAL A 91 10.75 7.19 33.42
N CYS A 92 10.22 8.36 33.04
CA CYS A 92 10.59 9.63 33.66
C CYS A 92 10.33 9.63 35.18
N ALA A 93 9.13 9.22 35.59
CA ALA A 93 8.76 9.15 37.00
C ALA A 93 9.66 8.20 37.81
N LEU A 94 9.97 7.02 37.24
CA LEU A 94 10.90 6.07 37.85
C LEU A 94 12.28 6.69 38.06
N LEU A 95 12.87 7.28 37.01
CA LEU A 95 14.22 7.84 37.05
C LEU A 95 14.29 9.08 37.97
N ALA A 96 13.26 9.92 38.00
CA ALA A 96 13.19 11.09 38.86
C ALA A 96 13.05 10.74 40.35
N GLY A 97 12.55 9.54 40.68
CA GLY A 97 12.41 9.04 42.05
C GLY A 97 13.66 8.36 42.62
N LEU A 98 14.69 8.13 41.79
CA LEU A 98 15.91 7.44 42.22
C LEU A 98 16.67 8.25 43.27
N GLN A 99 17.13 7.57 44.32
CA GLN A 99 18.10 8.13 45.25
C GLN A 99 19.51 8.03 44.64
N PRO A 100 20.41 8.98 44.90
CA PRO A 100 21.81 8.86 44.49
C PRO A 100 22.41 7.56 45.00
N SER A 101 23.06 6.80 44.11
CA SER A 101 23.76 5.56 44.46
C SER A 101 25.24 5.70 44.13
N ALA A 102 26.10 5.14 44.99
CA ALA A 102 27.53 5.01 44.76
C ALA A 102 27.89 3.73 43.95
N ASP A 103 26.88 2.99 43.51
CA ASP A 103 27.06 1.72 42.79
C ASP A 103 27.21 1.93 41.29
N VAL A 104 26.87 3.10 40.76
CA VAL A 104 27.09 3.46 39.36
C VAL A 104 27.72 4.84 39.32
N THR A 105 28.80 5.01 38.55
CA THR A 105 29.46 6.30 38.34
C THR A 105 29.90 6.44 36.89
N ILE A 106 29.98 7.69 36.42
CA ILE A 106 30.66 8.01 35.16
C ILE A 106 32.17 7.97 35.41
N ALA A 107 32.90 7.29 34.54
CA ALA A 107 34.35 7.17 34.57
C ALA A 107 34.94 7.55 33.20
N ALA A 108 36.23 7.90 33.17
CA ALA A 108 36.95 8.08 31.91
C ALA A 108 37.39 6.70 31.38
N SER A 109 37.14 6.45 30.10
CA SER A 109 37.60 5.24 29.44
C SER A 109 39.10 5.29 29.12
N SER A 110 39.66 4.17 28.68
CA SER A 110 41.05 4.13 28.19
C SER A 110 41.29 5.01 26.95
N THR A 111 40.21 5.40 26.26
CA THR A 111 40.22 6.28 25.09
C THR A 111 39.81 7.72 25.41
N GLY A 112 39.64 8.06 26.70
CA GLY A 112 39.24 9.40 27.16
C GLY A 112 37.76 9.73 26.98
N HIS A 113 36.96 8.80 26.44
CA HIS A 113 35.52 8.95 26.34
C HIS A 113 34.85 8.64 27.68
N PRO A 114 33.76 9.32 28.05
CA PRO A 114 32.99 8.94 29.22
C PRO A 114 32.42 7.52 29.05
N THR A 115 32.45 6.72 30.12
CA THR A 115 31.82 5.40 30.19
C THR A 115 31.26 5.21 31.61
N LEU A 116 30.61 4.08 31.88
CA LEU A 116 30.05 3.78 33.20
C LEU A 116 30.89 2.71 33.91
N ALA A 117 31.12 2.92 35.21
CA ALA A 117 31.58 1.91 36.13
C ALA A 117 30.41 1.51 37.04
N ALA A 118 30.12 0.21 37.15
CA ALA A 118 29.08 -0.30 38.02
C ALA A 118 29.66 -1.30 39.03
N ARG A 119 29.18 -1.25 40.27
CA ARG A 119 29.58 -2.17 41.33
C ARG A 119 28.94 -3.54 41.09
N GLN A 120 29.76 -4.58 41.01
CA GLN A 120 29.29 -5.96 40.89
C GLN A 120 28.92 -6.54 42.26
N SER A 121 28.29 -7.71 42.29
CA SER A 121 27.90 -8.42 43.52
C SER A 121 29.07 -8.71 44.47
N GLY A 122 30.31 -8.78 43.96
CA GLY A 122 31.53 -8.90 44.76
C GLY A 122 32.07 -7.58 45.32
N GLY A 123 31.42 -6.45 45.07
CA GLY A 123 31.80 -5.12 45.55
C GLY A 123 32.83 -4.38 44.68
N GLU A 124 33.43 -5.04 43.68
CA GLU A 124 34.35 -4.41 42.73
C GLU A 124 33.61 -3.56 41.68
N LEU A 125 34.21 -2.43 41.27
CA LEU A 125 33.71 -1.60 40.18
C LEU A 125 34.19 -2.15 38.84
N ALA A 126 33.27 -2.52 37.96
CA ALA A 126 33.57 -2.96 36.61
C ALA A 126 33.13 -1.90 35.58
N ILE A 127 33.99 -1.63 34.60
CA ILE A 127 33.64 -0.77 33.46
C ILE A 127 32.69 -1.55 32.53
N LEU A 128 31.56 -0.93 32.18
CA LEU A 128 30.52 -1.57 31.37
C LEU A 128 30.87 -1.65 29.87
N SER A 129 31.79 -0.82 29.38
CA SER A 129 32.30 -0.95 28.01
C SER A 129 33.31 -2.09 27.89
N ALA A 130 33.08 -3.01 26.96
CA ALA A 130 34.02 -4.08 26.65
C ALA A 130 35.42 -3.51 26.34
N GLY A 131 36.42 -4.02 27.06
CA GLY A 131 37.81 -3.58 26.95
C GLY A 131 38.06 -2.11 27.33
N ASN A 132 37.13 -1.45 28.02
CA ASN A 132 37.21 -0.03 28.37
C ASN A 132 37.33 0.89 27.14
N ARG A 133 36.65 0.52 26.04
CA ARG A 133 36.65 1.22 24.74
C ARG A 133 35.22 1.38 24.20
N PRO A 134 34.42 2.33 24.72
CA PRO A 134 32.97 2.46 24.45
C PRO A 134 32.61 2.47 22.95
N LEU A 135 33.27 3.33 22.16
CA LEU A 135 32.99 3.44 20.72
C LEU A 135 33.30 2.16 19.93
N ALA A 136 34.41 1.50 20.26
CA ALA A 136 34.81 0.26 19.58
C ALA A 136 33.86 -0.89 19.94
N ALA A 137 33.47 -0.98 21.22
CA ALA A 137 32.50 -1.96 21.68
C ALA A 137 31.14 -1.77 21.00
N ALA A 138 30.65 -0.52 20.91
CA ALA A 138 29.40 -0.20 20.21
C ALA A 138 29.46 -0.53 18.71
N GLU A 139 30.59 -0.28 18.04
CA GLU A 139 30.76 -0.62 16.62
C GLU A 139 30.76 -2.14 16.39
N VAL A 140 31.46 -2.91 17.23
CA VAL A 140 31.44 -4.39 17.14
C VAL A 140 30.03 -4.93 17.33
N ALA A 141 29.32 -4.42 18.34
CA ALA A 141 27.93 -4.77 18.60
C ALA A 141 27.00 -4.42 17.44
N LEU A 142 27.13 -3.21 16.88
CA LEU A 142 26.36 -2.79 15.73
C LEU A 142 26.62 -3.70 14.52
N GLN A 143 27.88 -4.08 14.27
CA GLN A 143 28.24 -5.01 13.20
C GLN A 143 27.54 -6.37 13.37
N GLN A 144 27.39 -6.85 14.60
CA GLN A 144 26.63 -8.08 14.89
C GLN A 144 25.13 -7.92 14.62
N LEU A 145 24.57 -6.71 14.81
CA LEU A 145 23.16 -6.41 14.58
C LEU A 145 22.81 -6.11 13.12
N ARG A 146 23.77 -5.66 12.29
CA ARG A 146 23.53 -5.28 10.89
C ARG A 146 22.76 -6.34 10.08
N PRO A 147 23.05 -7.65 10.16
CA PRO A 147 22.26 -8.66 9.45
C PRO A 147 20.79 -8.70 9.88
N ALA A 148 20.50 -8.47 11.15
CA ALA A 148 19.15 -8.46 11.69
C ALA A 148 18.40 -7.17 11.34
N LEU A 149 19.07 -6.02 11.44
CA LEU A 149 18.56 -4.72 11.02
C LEU A 149 18.20 -4.72 9.52
N ALA A 150 19.08 -5.26 8.67
CA ALA A 150 18.83 -5.36 7.23
C ALA A 150 17.63 -6.25 6.87
N LYS A 151 17.30 -7.22 7.73
CA LYS A 151 16.12 -8.09 7.60
C LYS A 151 14.87 -7.54 8.29
N GLY A 152 14.97 -6.38 8.94
CA GLY A 152 13.85 -5.79 9.67
C GLY A 152 13.45 -6.53 10.96
N LEU A 153 14.36 -7.33 11.53
CA LEU A 153 14.09 -8.15 12.72
C LEU A 153 14.12 -7.32 14.01
N ALA A 154 13.19 -7.59 14.92
CA ALA A 154 13.11 -6.94 16.23
C ALA A 154 14.41 -7.13 17.06
N ILE A 155 14.91 -6.05 17.66
CA ILE A 155 16.17 -6.05 18.42
C ILE A 155 15.91 -5.80 19.90
N GLY A 156 16.55 -6.60 20.77
CA GLY A 156 16.58 -6.39 22.21
C GLY A 156 17.95 -5.90 22.67
N LEU A 157 17.97 -4.82 23.45
CA LEU A 157 19.15 -4.35 24.17
C LEU A 157 19.03 -4.78 25.64
N ALA A 158 19.74 -5.84 26.00
CA ALA A 158 19.78 -6.40 27.35
C ALA A 158 20.82 -5.66 28.20
N GLY A 159 20.35 -4.59 28.83
CA GLY A 159 21.18 -3.57 29.45
C GLY A 159 21.67 -2.56 28.41
N ILE A 160 21.58 -1.27 28.72
CA ILE A 160 22.01 -0.22 27.79
C ILE A 160 23.52 0.05 27.88
N GLY A 161 24.18 -0.49 28.91
CA GLY A 161 25.59 -0.25 29.19
C GLY A 161 25.86 1.24 29.39
N ASP A 162 26.87 1.77 28.72
CA ASP A 162 27.17 3.20 28.72
C ASP A 162 26.40 4.01 27.67
N GLY A 163 25.54 3.34 26.88
CA GLY A 163 24.58 4.02 26.02
C GLY A 163 25.04 4.32 24.58
N TYR A 164 26.29 4.01 24.22
CA TYR A 164 26.81 4.31 22.89
C TYR A 164 26.10 3.52 21.78
N LEU A 165 25.80 2.23 22.00
CA LEU A 165 25.08 1.44 21.00
C LEU A 165 23.67 1.99 20.76
N LEU A 166 22.94 2.30 21.84
CA LEU A 166 21.59 2.85 21.75
C LEU A 166 21.58 4.17 20.96
N TYR A 167 22.54 5.06 21.23
CA TYR A 167 22.73 6.28 20.46
C TYR A 167 22.95 6.00 18.97
N ARG A 168 23.87 5.07 18.65
CA ARG A 168 24.21 4.70 17.27
C ARG A 168 23.02 4.12 16.51
N ILE A 169 22.24 3.21 17.12
CA ILE A 169 21.05 2.63 16.48
C ILE A 169 19.99 3.71 16.22
N ALA A 170 19.84 4.69 17.10
CA ALA A 170 18.84 5.74 16.95
C ALA A 170 19.12 6.65 15.75
N ILE A 171 20.38 7.05 15.55
CA ILE A 171 20.80 7.94 14.47
C ILE A 171 21.05 7.21 13.14
N GLU A 172 21.29 5.89 13.16
CA GLU A 172 21.52 5.11 11.96
C GLU A 172 20.19 4.77 11.28
N GLU A 173 19.91 5.43 10.16
CA GLU A 173 18.74 5.17 9.34
C GLU A 173 18.86 3.79 8.66
N THR A 174 18.06 2.83 9.12
CA THR A 174 17.95 1.53 8.44
C THR A 174 16.95 1.67 7.29
N LYS A 175 17.45 1.65 6.06
CA LYS A 175 16.60 1.69 4.86
C LYS A 175 15.90 0.35 4.68
N LEU A 176 14.68 0.23 5.19
CA LEU A 176 13.78 -0.89 4.92
C LEU A 176 12.74 -0.52 3.86
N LEU A 177 12.06 -1.55 3.34
CA LEU A 177 11.00 -1.40 2.35
C LEU A 177 9.85 -0.53 2.89
N LEU A 178 9.33 0.39 2.08
CA LEU A 178 8.07 1.11 2.31
C LEU A 178 7.91 1.73 3.72
N THR A 179 8.92 2.51 4.16
CA THR A 179 8.96 3.23 5.47
C THR A 179 9.00 2.34 6.72
N THR A 180 9.11 1.02 6.55
CA THR A 180 9.22 0.06 7.64
C THR A 180 10.35 0.44 8.60
N GLN A 181 10.12 0.22 9.90
CA GLN A 181 11.13 0.44 10.94
C GLN A 181 11.36 -0.85 11.74
N VAL A 182 12.55 -0.94 12.34
CA VAL A 182 12.90 -2.03 13.26
C VAL A 182 12.43 -1.67 14.67
N PRO A 183 11.57 -2.48 15.33
CA PRO A 183 11.27 -2.29 16.73
C PRO A 183 12.51 -2.62 17.58
N VAL A 184 12.85 -1.72 18.49
CA VAL A 184 13.98 -1.83 19.42
C VAL A 184 13.44 -1.84 20.84
N PHE A 185 13.75 -2.89 21.58
CA PHE A 185 13.36 -3.08 22.98
C PHE A 185 14.56 -2.71 23.85
N VAL A 186 14.45 -1.59 24.57
CA VAL A 186 15.46 -1.06 25.48
C VAL A 186 15.15 -1.60 26.87
N ILE A 187 15.90 -2.62 27.32
CA ILE A 187 15.62 -3.32 28.57
C ILE A 187 16.76 -3.07 29.55
N GLU A 188 16.53 -2.28 30.59
CA GLU A 188 17.54 -1.95 31.59
C GLU A 188 17.02 -2.25 33.01
N PRO A 189 17.37 -3.40 33.59
CA PRO A 189 16.94 -3.77 34.94
C PRO A 189 17.42 -2.79 36.01
N ASN A 190 18.60 -2.17 35.83
CA ASN A 190 19.17 -1.23 36.79
C ASN A 190 18.90 0.23 36.35
N PRO A 191 17.92 0.93 36.95
CA PRO A 191 17.53 2.26 36.51
C PRO A 191 18.63 3.32 36.76
N GLN A 192 19.62 3.04 37.62
CA GLN A 192 20.79 3.91 37.79
C GLN A 192 21.69 3.91 36.55
N ILE A 193 21.84 2.78 35.86
CA ILE A 193 22.60 2.70 34.61
C ILE A 193 21.90 3.54 33.53
N ALA A 194 20.57 3.41 33.42
CA ALA A 194 19.74 4.25 32.55
C ALA A 194 19.97 5.76 32.77
N LEU A 195 19.88 6.19 34.03
CA LEU A 195 20.08 7.59 34.42
C LEU A 195 21.47 8.10 34.02
N HIS A 196 22.53 7.34 34.31
CA HIS A 196 23.90 7.77 34.02
C HIS A 196 24.25 7.70 32.53
N ALA A 197 23.70 6.76 31.76
CA ALA A 197 23.86 6.78 30.30
C ALA A 197 23.20 8.03 29.68
N MET A 198 22.04 8.44 30.21
CA MET A 198 21.36 9.70 29.83
C MET A 198 22.13 10.96 30.25
N MET A 199 23.06 10.85 31.19
CA MET A 199 24.00 11.94 31.48
C MET A 199 25.11 12.01 30.42
N ILE A 200 25.59 10.86 29.94
CA ILE A 200 26.62 10.79 28.89
C ILE A 200 26.08 11.26 27.54
N HIS A 201 24.90 10.78 27.15
CA HIS A 201 24.33 10.98 25.81
C HIS A 201 23.09 11.89 25.82
N ASP A 202 22.95 12.72 24.81
CA ASP A 202 21.68 13.38 24.50
C ASP A 202 20.84 12.42 23.64
N TYR A 203 19.78 11.86 24.23
CA TYR A 203 18.79 11.00 23.59
C TYR A 203 17.49 11.74 23.25
N SER A 204 17.48 13.06 23.45
CA SER A 204 16.34 13.90 23.12
C SER A 204 16.31 14.25 21.62
N GLY A 205 15.27 14.98 21.20
CA GLY A 205 15.07 15.40 19.82
C GLY A 205 14.43 14.32 18.93
N GLN A 206 14.03 14.71 17.72
CA GLN A 206 13.24 13.83 16.82
C GLN A 206 13.99 12.56 16.38
N GLN A 207 15.32 12.63 16.30
CA GLN A 207 16.18 11.48 16.00
C GLN A 207 16.66 10.75 17.27
N GLY A 208 16.29 11.23 18.45
CA GLY A 208 16.64 10.59 19.71
C GLY A 208 15.79 9.34 19.98
N PRO A 209 16.34 8.31 20.64
CA PRO A 209 15.60 7.08 20.94
C PRO A 209 14.45 7.27 21.93
N ILE A 210 14.34 8.44 22.59
CA ILE A 210 13.19 8.73 23.46
C ILE A 210 11.96 9.13 22.63
N ALA A 211 12.14 10.01 21.64
CA ALA A 211 11.05 10.52 20.81
C ALA A 211 10.61 9.51 19.74
N GLN A 212 11.53 8.68 19.24
CA GLN A 212 11.22 7.68 18.22
C GLN A 212 10.29 6.58 18.77
N GLN A 213 9.13 6.38 18.14
CA GLN A 213 8.14 5.36 18.54
C GLN A 213 8.65 3.91 18.42
N ARG A 214 9.65 3.66 17.57
CA ARG A 214 10.23 2.31 17.41
C ARG A 214 11.02 1.82 18.63
N PHE A 215 11.36 2.71 19.58
CA PHE A 215 12.05 2.37 20.82
C PHE A 215 11.06 2.19 21.97
N ASN A 216 11.00 0.96 22.47
CA ASN A 216 10.14 0.53 23.57
C ASN A 216 10.99 0.35 24.82
N TRP A 217 10.73 1.17 25.85
CA TRP A 217 11.57 1.29 27.03
C TRP A 217 10.99 0.52 28.20
N TYR A 218 11.80 -0.39 28.77
CA TYR A 218 11.48 -1.23 29.92
C TYR A 218 12.62 -1.08 30.94
N VAL A 219 12.45 -0.14 31.86
CA VAL A 219 13.51 0.27 32.79
C VAL A 219 13.09 -0.04 34.23
N GLY A 220 14.02 -0.54 35.03
CA GLY A 220 13.80 -0.89 36.43
C GLY A 220 13.53 -2.37 36.68
N PRO A 221 13.37 -2.77 37.95
CA PRO A 221 13.21 -4.18 38.32
C PRO A 221 11.94 -4.83 37.74
N GLU A 222 10.91 -4.05 37.46
CA GLU A 222 9.63 -4.51 36.89
C GLU A 222 9.64 -4.61 35.35
N TRP A 223 10.81 -4.51 34.70
CA TRP A 223 10.93 -4.51 33.23
C TRP A 223 10.21 -5.69 32.58
N LEU A 224 10.28 -6.89 33.17
CA LEU A 224 9.65 -8.09 32.62
C LEU A 224 8.13 -8.06 32.76
N GLY A 225 7.61 -7.53 33.87
CA GLY A 225 6.17 -7.34 34.07
C GLY A 225 5.60 -6.33 33.08
N GLN A 226 6.30 -5.20 32.87
CA GLN A 226 5.94 -4.20 31.87
C GLN A 226 5.97 -4.78 30.45
N LEU A 227 7.01 -5.54 30.10
CA LEU A 227 7.13 -6.17 28.79
C LEU A 227 6.03 -7.22 28.55
N ARG A 228 5.70 -8.04 29.56
CA ARG A 228 4.56 -8.98 29.52
C ARG A 228 3.25 -8.25 29.28
N GLN A 229 3.02 -7.14 29.99
CA GLN A 229 1.82 -6.33 29.82
C GLN A 229 1.74 -5.77 28.40
N THR A 230 2.84 -5.22 27.86
CA THR A 230 2.85 -4.73 26.48
C THR A 230 2.57 -5.86 25.50
N ALA A 231 3.22 -7.02 25.60
CA ALA A 231 2.98 -8.14 24.69
C ALA A 231 1.52 -8.66 24.77
N ALA A 232 0.89 -8.56 25.93
CA ALA A 232 -0.52 -8.91 26.10
C ALA A 232 -1.48 -7.86 25.52
N LEU A 233 -1.13 -6.57 25.53
CA LEU A 233 -1.97 -5.51 24.99
C LEU A 233 -1.78 -5.30 23.48
N ASP A 234 -0.54 -5.46 23.01
CA ASP A 234 -0.08 -5.19 21.66
C ASP A 234 0.66 -6.42 21.08
N PRO A 235 -0.07 -7.37 20.48
CA PRO A 235 0.53 -8.58 19.96
C PRO A 235 1.28 -8.35 18.63
N TYR A 236 1.16 -7.16 18.03
CA TYR A 236 1.81 -6.81 16.76
C TYR A 236 3.19 -6.18 16.93
N LEU A 237 3.56 -5.83 18.16
CA LEU A 237 4.91 -5.37 18.47
C LEU A 237 5.93 -6.52 18.45
N GLY A 238 5.48 -7.74 18.78
CA GLY A 238 6.31 -8.94 18.83
C GLY A 238 7.29 -8.97 20.00
N THR A 239 8.31 -9.82 19.90
CA THR A 239 9.42 -9.91 20.85
C THR A 239 10.77 -9.77 20.14
N PRO A 240 11.84 -9.38 20.85
CA PRO A 240 13.19 -9.39 20.30
C PRO A 240 13.55 -10.73 19.63
N ALA A 241 13.90 -10.69 18.35
CA ALA A 241 14.43 -11.84 17.63
C ALA A 241 15.94 -12.00 17.84
N VAL A 242 16.64 -10.87 18.01
CA VAL A 242 18.08 -10.83 18.33
C VAL A 242 18.27 -9.96 19.56
N THR A 243 19.00 -10.46 20.54
CA THR A 243 19.31 -9.74 21.78
C THR A 243 20.80 -9.60 21.97
N ILE A 244 21.27 -8.38 22.23
CA ILE A 244 22.66 -8.08 22.57
C ILE A 244 22.73 -7.56 24.00
N GLY A 245 23.75 -7.98 24.76
CA GLY A 245 23.87 -7.66 26.19
C GLY A 245 25.14 -6.90 26.54
N PHE A 246 25.02 -5.91 27.43
CA PHE A 246 26.13 -5.05 27.87
C PHE A 246 26.34 -5.02 29.39
N THR A 247 25.39 -5.53 30.16
CA THR A 247 25.43 -5.48 31.63
C THR A 247 25.53 -6.88 32.22
N ALA A 248 25.83 -6.95 33.53
CA ALA A 248 25.83 -8.21 34.27
C ALA A 248 24.45 -8.90 34.24
N ASP A 249 23.37 -8.13 34.15
CA ASP A 249 22.00 -8.61 34.11
C ASP A 249 21.58 -9.15 32.74
N ALA A 250 22.44 -9.07 31.72
CA ALA A 250 22.08 -9.51 30.37
C ALA A 250 21.67 -10.99 30.29
N ALA A 251 22.20 -11.84 31.16
CA ALA A 251 21.78 -13.24 31.26
C ALA A 251 20.33 -13.36 31.76
N ALA A 252 19.99 -12.65 32.85
CA ALA A 252 18.63 -12.63 33.40
C ALA A 252 17.62 -12.03 32.42
N VAL A 253 18.00 -10.99 31.67
CA VAL A 253 17.15 -10.43 30.61
C VAL A 253 16.88 -11.45 29.51
N ARG A 254 17.91 -12.17 29.03
CA ARG A 254 17.73 -13.22 28.01
C ARG A 254 16.83 -14.35 28.51
N GLU A 255 16.99 -14.77 29.76
CA GLU A 255 16.14 -15.79 30.37
C GLU A 255 14.67 -15.33 30.48
N GLY A 256 14.44 -14.09 30.91
CA GLY A 256 13.10 -13.50 30.97
C GLY A 256 12.46 -13.36 29.59
N LEU A 257 13.23 -12.96 28.56
CA LEU A 257 12.77 -12.90 27.18
C LEU A 257 12.42 -14.30 26.62
N ALA A 258 13.23 -15.32 26.92
CA ALA A 258 12.94 -16.69 26.52
C ALA A 258 11.66 -17.22 27.20
N THR A 259 11.48 -16.88 28.49
CA THR A 259 10.27 -17.21 29.24
C THR A 259 9.04 -16.53 28.61
N LEU A 260 9.12 -15.24 28.29
CA LEU A 260 8.03 -14.52 27.63
C LEU A 260 7.72 -15.10 26.24
N ALA A 261 8.74 -15.43 25.44
CA ALA A 261 8.54 -16.03 24.13
C ALA A 261 7.79 -17.36 24.25
N LYS A 262 8.13 -18.20 25.25
CA LYS A 262 7.38 -19.42 25.56
C LYS A 262 5.94 -19.13 25.97
N GLU A 263 5.71 -18.15 26.84
CA GLU A 263 4.34 -17.76 27.22
C GLU A 263 3.49 -17.31 26.03
N ILE A 264 4.09 -16.62 25.05
CA ILE A 264 3.41 -16.21 23.82
C ILE A 264 3.09 -17.44 22.95
N ASP A 265 4.04 -18.37 22.80
CA ASP A 265 3.85 -19.63 22.05
C ASP A 265 2.77 -20.52 22.68
N ASP A 266 2.76 -20.64 24.01
CA ASP A 266 1.74 -21.38 24.76
C ASP A 266 0.34 -20.77 24.55
N ARG A 267 0.23 -19.43 24.60
CA ARG A 267 -1.03 -18.71 24.32
C ARG A 267 -1.47 -18.87 22.86
N ASP A 268 -0.54 -18.77 21.94
CA ASP A 268 -0.78 -18.91 20.50
C ASP A 268 -1.26 -20.33 20.16
N THR A 269 -0.66 -21.34 20.78
CA THR A 269 -1.09 -22.75 20.68
C THR A 269 -2.50 -22.95 21.24
N ALA A 270 -2.81 -22.35 22.40
CA ALA A 270 -4.14 -22.41 23.00
C ALA A 270 -5.19 -21.71 22.11
N ALA A 271 -4.88 -20.52 21.61
CA ALA A 271 -5.75 -19.77 20.70
C ALA A 271 -6.03 -20.58 19.43
N ARG A 272 -5.00 -21.19 18.83
CA ARG A 272 -5.16 -22.09 17.67
C ARG A 272 -6.12 -23.24 17.98
N ALA A 273 -5.94 -23.93 19.10
CA ALA A 273 -6.83 -25.04 19.49
C ALA A 273 -8.28 -24.59 19.67
N ASN A 274 -8.51 -23.41 20.27
CA ASN A 274 -9.84 -22.84 20.46
C ASN A 274 -10.50 -22.44 19.13
N ILE A 275 -9.73 -21.83 18.22
CA ILE A 275 -10.16 -21.46 16.89
C ILE A 275 -10.54 -22.72 16.09
N ASP A 276 -9.65 -23.73 16.06
CA ASP A 276 -9.89 -24.98 15.34
C ASP A 276 -11.14 -25.69 15.88
N ALA A 277 -11.31 -25.75 17.21
CA ALA A 277 -12.51 -26.32 17.83
C ALA A 277 -13.79 -25.55 17.47
N TYR A 278 -13.72 -24.22 17.39
CA TYR A 278 -14.86 -23.39 17.01
C TYR A 278 -15.28 -23.61 15.55
N TYR A 279 -14.35 -23.63 14.59
CA TYR A 279 -14.72 -23.83 13.18
C TYR A 279 -14.95 -25.29 12.80
N ALA A 280 -14.46 -26.25 13.59
CA ALA A 280 -14.81 -27.66 13.42
C ALA A 280 -16.30 -27.95 13.71
N SER A 281 -16.98 -27.08 14.46
CA SER A 281 -18.42 -27.25 14.74
C SER A 281 -19.35 -26.72 13.64
N TYR A 282 -18.79 -26.12 12.58
CA TYR A 282 -19.56 -25.61 11.45
C TYR A 282 -19.42 -26.54 10.24
N ASP A 283 -20.54 -26.92 9.66
CA ASP A 283 -20.57 -27.45 8.29
C ASP A 283 -20.71 -26.31 7.26
N PRO A 284 -20.42 -26.58 5.96
CA PRO A 284 -20.53 -25.56 4.91
C PRO A 284 -21.91 -24.90 4.79
N SER A 285 -23.00 -25.63 5.07
CA SER A 285 -24.37 -25.09 4.97
C SER A 285 -24.67 -24.10 6.10
N GLN A 286 -24.15 -24.36 7.30
CA GLN A 286 -24.25 -23.43 8.43
C GLN A 286 -23.47 -22.15 8.15
N LEU A 287 -22.27 -22.25 7.57
CA LEU A 287 -21.50 -21.08 7.14
C LEU A 287 -22.22 -20.30 6.05
N ALA A 288 -22.81 -20.97 5.06
CA ALA A 288 -23.64 -20.33 4.04
C ALA A 288 -24.78 -19.51 4.66
N SER A 289 -25.45 -20.04 5.70
CA SER A 289 -26.52 -19.33 6.40
C SER A 289 -26.06 -18.04 7.11
N LEU A 290 -24.78 -17.97 7.51
CA LEU A 290 -24.19 -16.76 8.09
C LEU A 290 -23.92 -15.69 7.04
N LEU A 291 -23.75 -16.07 5.77
CA LEU A 291 -23.48 -15.15 4.66
C LEU A 291 -24.76 -14.73 3.91
N ALA A 292 -25.90 -15.31 4.25
CA ALA A 292 -27.19 -15.05 3.61
C ALA A 292 -27.76 -13.66 4.01
N PRO A 293 -28.64 -13.06 3.20
CA PRO A 293 -29.29 -11.79 3.53
C PRO A 293 -30.08 -11.80 4.85
N ASP A 294 -30.59 -12.98 5.24
CA ASP A 294 -31.35 -13.24 6.46
C ASP A 294 -30.51 -13.93 7.55
N ALA A 295 -29.20 -13.66 7.57
CA ALA A 295 -28.27 -14.24 8.53
C ALA A 295 -28.77 -14.11 9.98
N PRO A 296 -28.60 -15.17 10.82
CA PRO A 296 -29.14 -15.20 12.19
C PRO A 296 -28.49 -14.17 13.13
N ARG A 297 -27.40 -13.54 12.69
CA ARG A 297 -26.71 -12.44 13.35
C ARG A 297 -26.00 -11.60 12.30
N LYS A 298 -25.48 -10.44 12.73
CA LYS A 298 -24.60 -9.62 11.92
C LYS A 298 -23.38 -10.47 11.46
N PRO A 299 -23.16 -10.63 10.14
CA PRO A 299 -22.00 -11.35 9.63
C PRO A 299 -20.72 -10.57 9.87
N ARG A 300 -19.62 -11.29 10.00
CA ARG A 300 -18.30 -10.77 10.38
C ARG A 300 -17.27 -11.04 9.29
N VAL A 301 -16.52 -10.03 8.89
CA VAL A 301 -15.41 -10.19 7.94
C VAL A 301 -14.11 -9.67 8.52
N MET A 302 -13.04 -10.44 8.33
CA MET A 302 -11.67 -10.02 8.63
C MET A 302 -10.95 -9.70 7.32
N LEU A 303 -10.30 -8.54 7.26
CA LEU A 303 -9.60 -8.02 6.09
C LEU A 303 -8.12 -7.77 6.40
N PRO A 304 -7.27 -8.81 6.51
CA PRO A 304 -5.85 -8.63 6.81
C PRO A 304 -5.18 -7.81 5.70
N THR A 305 -4.45 -6.75 6.08
CA THR A 305 -3.72 -5.93 5.13
C THR A 305 -2.42 -5.39 5.71
N THR A 306 -1.61 -4.71 4.91
CA THR A 306 -0.37 -4.09 5.40
C THR A 306 -0.34 -2.60 5.15
N ARG A 307 0.11 -1.83 6.14
CA ARG A 307 0.49 -0.42 6.01
C ARG A 307 1.59 -0.22 4.98
N PHE A 308 2.42 -1.25 4.78
CA PHE A 308 3.55 -1.22 3.87
C PHE A 308 3.11 -1.55 2.44
N SER A 309 2.05 -0.89 1.97
CA SER A 309 1.56 -0.94 0.60
C SER A 309 1.17 0.45 0.15
N THR A 310 1.43 0.79 -1.11
CA THR A 310 1.01 2.08 -1.68
C THR A 310 -0.44 2.09 -2.15
N VAL A 311 -1.06 0.91 -2.29
CA VAL A 311 -2.41 0.75 -2.88
C VAL A 311 -3.31 -0.12 -1.99
N LEU A 312 -2.85 -1.31 -1.59
CA LEU A 312 -3.71 -2.33 -0.98
C LEU A 312 -4.38 -1.90 0.32
N GLN A 313 -3.72 -1.08 1.14
CA GLN A 313 -4.34 -0.57 2.38
C GLN A 313 -5.57 0.30 2.11
N TYR A 314 -5.56 1.07 1.01
CA TYR A 314 -6.67 1.93 0.63
C TYR A 314 -7.78 1.11 -0.04
N SER A 315 -7.42 0.14 -0.89
CA SER A 315 -8.39 -0.81 -1.46
C SER A 315 -9.10 -1.61 -0.37
N ASN A 316 -8.39 -2.09 0.64
CA ASN A 316 -9.00 -2.80 1.78
C ASN A 316 -9.89 -1.90 2.63
N GLN A 317 -9.56 -0.61 2.78
CA GLN A 317 -10.46 0.32 3.45
C GLN A 317 -11.76 0.52 2.65
N ASP A 318 -11.70 0.65 1.32
CA ASP A 318 -12.92 0.77 0.51
C ASP A 318 -13.74 -0.55 0.52
N VAL A 319 -13.09 -1.72 0.63
CA VAL A 319 -13.76 -3.02 0.88
C VAL A 319 -14.42 -3.05 2.27
N ALA A 320 -13.73 -2.56 3.30
CA ALA A 320 -14.27 -2.47 4.66
C ALA A 320 -15.54 -1.61 4.69
N ASP A 321 -15.47 -0.40 4.13
CA ASP A 321 -16.60 0.52 4.02
C ASP A 321 -17.79 -0.12 3.29
N ALA A 322 -17.53 -0.93 2.26
CA ALA A 322 -18.57 -1.67 1.53
C ALA A 322 -19.23 -2.77 2.37
N PHE A 323 -18.47 -3.53 3.14
CA PHE A 323 -19.03 -4.51 4.07
C PHE A 323 -19.87 -3.84 5.17
N GLU A 324 -19.40 -2.72 5.73
CA GLU A 324 -20.16 -1.94 6.72
C GLU A 324 -21.49 -1.43 6.14
N GLN A 325 -21.50 -0.93 4.89
CA GLN A 325 -22.73 -0.53 4.19
C GLN A 325 -23.70 -1.68 3.96
N LEU A 326 -23.19 -2.91 3.80
CA LEU A 326 -23.99 -4.13 3.71
C LEU A 326 -24.41 -4.66 5.09
N GLY A 327 -24.09 -3.95 6.18
CA GLY A 327 -24.48 -4.31 7.53
C GLY A 327 -23.60 -5.38 8.16
N TRP A 328 -22.32 -5.49 7.79
CA TRP A 328 -21.36 -6.41 8.40
C TRP A 328 -20.59 -5.78 9.55
N ASP A 329 -20.11 -6.61 10.47
CA ASP A 329 -19.03 -6.25 11.38
C ASP A 329 -17.70 -6.49 10.66
N VAL A 330 -16.80 -5.52 10.74
CA VAL A 330 -15.52 -5.56 10.02
C VAL A 330 -14.37 -5.44 11.00
N LEU A 331 -13.35 -6.29 10.82
CA LEU A 331 -12.06 -6.15 11.46
C LEU A 331 -10.99 -6.01 10.37
N VAL A 332 -10.17 -4.96 10.46
CA VAL A 332 -9.03 -4.72 9.55
C VAL A 332 -7.72 -4.82 10.34
N PRO A 333 -7.13 -6.02 10.48
CA PRO A 333 -5.80 -6.17 11.03
C PRO A 333 -4.79 -5.45 10.12
N ILE A 334 -4.15 -4.42 10.67
CA ILE A 334 -3.11 -3.63 10.01
C ILE A 334 -2.08 -3.18 11.06
N GLU A 335 -0.82 -3.01 10.67
CA GLU A 335 0.24 -2.58 11.57
C GLU A 335 -0.08 -1.19 12.20
N PRO A 336 -0.10 -1.06 13.54
CA PRO A 336 -0.39 0.21 14.21
C PRO A 336 0.66 1.31 13.99
N SER A 337 1.91 0.93 13.70
CA SER A 337 2.99 1.86 13.39
C SER A 337 4.02 1.21 12.44
N PRO A 338 4.96 1.99 11.87
CA PRO A 338 6.01 1.43 11.01
C PRO A 338 6.92 0.39 11.69
N ALA A 339 6.94 0.34 13.03
CA ALA A 339 7.72 -0.63 13.79
C ALA A 339 6.97 -1.94 14.10
N HIS A 340 5.67 -2.01 13.82
CA HIS A 340 4.85 -3.21 14.07
C HIS A 340 4.88 -4.16 12.87
N ARG A 341 4.50 -5.41 13.10
CA ARG A 341 4.26 -6.41 12.06
C ARG A 341 2.98 -7.17 12.38
N LEU A 342 2.29 -7.65 11.34
CA LEU A 342 1.21 -8.61 11.52
C LEU A 342 1.77 -10.00 11.87
N TYR A 343 2.13 -10.20 13.14
CA TYR A 343 2.54 -11.50 13.65
C TYR A 343 1.37 -12.49 13.71
N GLN A 344 1.66 -13.78 13.46
CA GLN A 344 0.66 -14.85 13.47
C GLN A 344 -0.10 -14.94 14.81
N CYS A 345 0.58 -14.77 15.94
CA CYS A 345 -0.05 -14.79 17.26
C CYS A 345 -1.05 -13.63 17.45
N GLY A 346 -0.76 -12.45 16.91
CA GLY A 346 -1.68 -11.32 16.92
C GLY A 346 -2.90 -11.57 16.05
N LEU A 347 -2.69 -12.08 14.83
CA LEU A 347 -3.80 -12.44 13.94
C LEU A 347 -4.68 -13.56 14.52
N ARG A 348 -4.10 -14.57 15.17
CA ARG A 348 -4.89 -15.63 15.84
C ARG A 348 -5.67 -15.11 17.02
N ARG A 349 -5.09 -14.26 17.87
CA ARG A 349 -5.84 -13.58 18.95
C ARG A 349 -7.05 -12.84 18.37
N ASP A 350 -6.86 -12.13 17.27
CA ASP A 350 -7.93 -11.42 16.59
C ASP A 350 -9.01 -12.38 16.04
N ILE A 351 -8.62 -13.49 15.41
CA ILE A 351 -9.56 -14.53 14.94
C ILE A 351 -10.33 -15.15 16.12
N GLU A 352 -9.66 -15.46 17.23
CA GLU A 352 -10.28 -16.05 18.42
C GLU A 352 -11.31 -15.10 19.05
N ALA A 353 -10.97 -13.81 19.15
CA ALA A 353 -11.83 -12.80 19.74
C ALA A 353 -13.00 -12.41 18.81
N PHE A 354 -12.70 -12.19 17.53
CA PHE A 354 -13.66 -11.67 16.56
C PHE A 354 -14.54 -12.77 15.95
N LYS A 355 -13.98 -13.96 15.72
CA LYS A 355 -14.65 -15.11 15.08
C LYS A 355 -15.25 -14.74 13.71
N PRO A 356 -14.43 -14.38 12.72
CA PRO A 356 -14.91 -14.00 11.40
C PRO A 356 -15.70 -15.12 10.72
N ASP A 357 -16.70 -14.75 9.91
CA ASP A 357 -17.43 -15.68 9.04
C ASP A 357 -16.80 -15.81 7.66
N LEU A 358 -16.01 -14.79 7.30
CA LEU A 358 -15.25 -14.71 6.07
C LEU A 358 -13.91 -14.00 6.34
N VAL A 359 -12.84 -14.52 5.77
CA VAL A 359 -11.59 -13.76 5.59
C VAL A 359 -11.53 -13.35 4.13
N LEU A 360 -11.28 -12.07 3.85
CA LEU A 360 -10.96 -11.61 2.50
C LEU A 360 -9.59 -10.94 2.52
N GLN A 361 -8.69 -11.42 1.67
CA GLN A 361 -7.36 -10.85 1.53
C GLN A 361 -7.03 -10.60 0.06
N ILE A 362 -6.49 -9.42 -0.22
CA ILE A 362 -6.04 -9.07 -1.57
C ILE A 362 -4.68 -9.71 -1.83
N ASP A 363 -4.56 -10.38 -2.98
CA ASP A 363 -3.35 -10.97 -3.56
C ASP A 363 -2.61 -12.04 -2.73
N HIS A 364 -3.26 -12.62 -1.72
CA HIS A 364 -2.69 -13.69 -0.91
C HIS A 364 -3.67 -14.84 -0.70
N LEU A 365 -3.21 -16.06 -0.96
CA LEU A 365 -3.93 -17.30 -0.73
C LEU A 365 -3.76 -17.78 0.71
N ARG A 366 -4.73 -18.56 1.20
CA ARG A 366 -4.70 -19.12 2.56
C ARG A 366 -3.40 -19.88 2.86
N HIS A 367 -2.92 -20.68 1.90
CA HIS A 367 -1.78 -21.58 2.11
C HIS A 367 -0.47 -20.84 2.45
N GLU A 368 -0.34 -19.57 2.05
CA GLU A 368 0.82 -18.72 2.35
C GLU A 368 0.96 -18.44 3.86
N HIS A 369 -0.11 -18.63 4.63
CA HIS A 369 -0.16 -18.32 6.06
C HIS A 369 0.18 -19.51 6.97
N ASN A 370 0.74 -20.60 6.43
CA ASN A 370 1.25 -21.74 7.21
C ASN A 370 0.24 -22.30 8.24
N GLY A 371 -1.02 -22.46 7.84
CA GLY A 371 -2.08 -23.01 8.69
C GLY A 371 -2.59 -22.06 9.78
N MET A 372 -2.37 -20.75 9.65
CA MET A 372 -2.94 -19.74 10.55
C MET A 372 -4.47 -19.70 10.52
N PHE A 373 -5.07 -19.93 9.34
CA PHE A 373 -6.52 -19.94 9.16
C PHE A 373 -7.06 -21.38 9.09
N PRO A 374 -8.09 -21.74 9.86
CA PRO A 374 -8.69 -23.07 9.84
C PRO A 374 -9.28 -23.42 8.48
N THR A 375 -9.19 -24.67 8.05
CA THR A 375 -9.72 -25.10 6.75
C THR A 375 -11.23 -24.91 6.59
N ASN A 376 -12.00 -24.89 7.67
CA ASN A 376 -13.45 -24.69 7.60
C ASN A 376 -13.88 -23.22 7.58
N LEU A 377 -13.00 -22.27 7.91
CA LEU A 377 -13.30 -20.83 7.86
C LEU A 377 -13.24 -20.36 6.39
N PRO A 378 -14.32 -19.84 5.77
CA PRO A 378 -14.27 -19.34 4.39
C PRO A 378 -13.17 -18.29 4.19
N PHE A 379 -12.40 -18.42 3.11
CA PHE A 379 -11.31 -17.51 2.79
C PHE A 379 -11.38 -17.12 1.32
N ALA A 380 -11.42 -15.82 1.04
CA ALA A 380 -11.45 -15.27 -0.31
C ALA A 380 -10.14 -14.52 -0.60
N CYS A 381 -9.42 -14.96 -1.63
CA CYS A 381 -8.31 -14.22 -2.21
C CYS A 381 -8.84 -13.35 -3.35
N TRP A 382 -8.72 -12.03 -3.26
CA TRP A 382 -8.96 -11.17 -4.43
C TRP A 382 -7.66 -10.98 -5.19
N ALA A 383 -7.50 -11.65 -6.33
CA ALA A 383 -6.35 -11.52 -7.20
C ALA A 383 -6.51 -10.25 -8.07
N GLN A 384 -6.07 -9.11 -7.54
CA GLN A 384 -6.03 -7.84 -8.25
C GLN A 384 -4.82 -7.78 -9.19
N ASP A 385 -3.70 -8.33 -8.77
CA ASP A 385 -2.46 -8.39 -9.53
C ASP A 385 -2.09 -9.83 -9.90
N HIS A 386 -1.46 -10.04 -11.06
CA HIS A 386 -0.93 -11.34 -11.47
C HIS A 386 0.44 -11.60 -10.80
N LEU A 387 0.45 -11.82 -9.49
CA LEU A 387 1.67 -12.05 -8.71
C LEU A 387 2.19 -13.49 -8.83
N PRO A 388 3.51 -13.72 -8.66
CA PRO A 388 4.12 -15.05 -8.73
C PRO A 388 3.47 -16.12 -7.83
N ASN A 389 3.00 -15.74 -6.64
CA ASN A 389 2.32 -16.63 -5.68
C ASN A 389 0.89 -17.02 -6.11
N LEU A 390 0.32 -16.35 -7.11
CA LEU A 390 -1.04 -16.60 -7.61
C LEU A 390 -1.06 -17.34 -8.96
N VAL A 391 0.11 -17.58 -9.56
CA VAL A 391 0.26 -18.24 -10.86
C VAL A 391 1.02 -19.58 -10.70
N GLY A 392 1.18 -20.32 -11.80
CA GLY A 392 1.83 -21.62 -11.78
C GLY A 392 0.91 -22.71 -11.25
N ASP A 393 1.28 -23.37 -10.15
CA ASP A 393 0.46 -24.40 -9.51
C ASP A 393 -0.32 -23.93 -8.27
N ALA A 394 -0.36 -22.61 -8.04
CA ALA A 394 -1.08 -21.99 -6.93
C ALA A 394 -2.54 -22.49 -6.77
N GLY A 395 -3.24 -22.75 -7.87
CA GLY A 395 -4.62 -23.25 -7.85
C GLY A 395 -4.79 -24.62 -7.19
N LYS A 396 -3.73 -25.45 -7.14
CA LYS A 396 -3.76 -26.74 -6.42
C LYS A 396 -3.90 -26.58 -4.90
N HIS A 397 -3.58 -25.40 -4.37
CA HIS A 397 -3.63 -25.10 -2.95
C HIS A 397 -4.96 -24.49 -2.50
N VAL A 398 -5.92 -24.31 -3.41
CA VAL A 398 -7.26 -23.80 -3.12
C VAL A 398 -8.18 -24.94 -2.70
N GLY A 399 -8.56 -24.95 -1.43
CA GLY A 399 -9.46 -25.93 -0.82
C GLY A 399 -10.95 -25.66 -1.07
N PRO A 400 -11.84 -26.52 -0.55
CA PRO A 400 -13.29 -26.43 -0.76
C PRO A 400 -13.98 -25.17 -0.20
N THR A 401 -13.33 -24.47 0.72
CA THR A 401 -13.80 -23.24 1.39
C THR A 401 -12.95 -22.02 0.99
N ASP A 402 -12.04 -22.19 0.03
CA ASP A 402 -11.19 -21.15 -0.50
C ASP A 402 -11.77 -20.64 -1.81
N PHE A 403 -11.95 -19.32 -1.92
CA PHE A 403 -12.48 -18.66 -3.11
C PHE A 403 -11.44 -17.73 -3.69
N VAL A 404 -11.45 -17.57 -5.02
CA VAL A 404 -10.52 -16.69 -5.73
C VAL A 404 -11.32 -15.74 -6.59
N LEU A 405 -11.24 -14.45 -6.27
CA LEU A 405 -11.93 -13.37 -6.97
C LEU A 405 -11.00 -12.83 -8.05
N THR A 406 -11.39 -12.88 -9.32
CA THR A 406 -10.56 -12.40 -10.45
C THR A 406 -11.42 -12.03 -11.66
N ASP A 407 -10.97 -11.11 -12.51
CA ASP A 407 -11.62 -10.81 -13.80
C ASP A 407 -11.21 -11.81 -14.91
N GLY A 408 -10.18 -12.62 -14.67
CA GLY A 408 -9.62 -13.59 -15.61
C GLY A 408 -9.96 -15.04 -15.27
N VAL A 409 -11.19 -15.35 -14.84
CA VAL A 409 -11.58 -16.71 -14.40
C VAL A 409 -11.11 -17.82 -15.36
N PRO A 410 -11.33 -17.73 -16.69
CA PRO A 410 -10.88 -18.77 -17.61
C PRO A 410 -9.35 -18.96 -17.60
N THR A 411 -8.59 -17.87 -17.47
CA THR A 411 -7.12 -17.92 -17.37
C THR A 411 -6.69 -18.69 -16.13
N TYR A 412 -7.25 -18.36 -14.97
CA TYR A 412 -6.86 -19.00 -13.70
C TYR A 412 -7.21 -20.48 -13.67
N VAL A 413 -8.40 -20.84 -14.16
CA VAL A 413 -8.82 -22.25 -14.22
C VAL A 413 -7.92 -23.06 -15.16
N ARG A 414 -7.72 -22.58 -16.39
CA ARG A 414 -6.98 -23.31 -17.42
C ARG A 414 -5.48 -23.33 -17.16
N ASP A 415 -4.88 -22.17 -16.92
CA ASP A 415 -3.42 -22.02 -16.94
C ASP A 415 -2.79 -22.23 -15.56
N PHE A 416 -3.55 -21.98 -14.48
CA PHE A 416 -3.04 -22.02 -13.11
C PHE A 416 -3.74 -23.05 -12.22
N GLN A 417 -4.53 -23.95 -12.82
CA GLN A 417 -5.12 -25.14 -12.17
C GLN A 417 -6.07 -24.81 -11.02
N TYR A 418 -6.70 -23.63 -11.03
CA TYR A 418 -7.73 -23.30 -10.07
C TYR A 418 -9.02 -24.07 -10.37
N SER A 419 -9.76 -24.44 -9.33
CA SER A 419 -11.09 -25.02 -9.51
C SER A 419 -12.08 -23.95 -9.98
N ALA A 420 -12.78 -24.19 -11.08
CA ALA A 420 -13.83 -23.28 -11.58
C ALA A 420 -14.91 -22.99 -10.51
N SER A 421 -15.22 -23.99 -9.68
CA SER A 421 -16.15 -23.85 -8.55
C SER A 421 -15.65 -22.96 -7.42
N GLN A 422 -14.36 -22.58 -7.41
CA GLN A 422 -13.76 -21.67 -6.44
C GLN A 422 -13.39 -20.31 -7.03
N CYS A 423 -13.31 -20.18 -8.35
CA CYS A 423 -13.14 -18.89 -9.00
C CYS A 423 -14.47 -18.13 -9.08
N ILE A 424 -14.49 -16.90 -8.59
CA ILE A 424 -15.62 -15.97 -8.67
C ILE A 424 -15.16 -14.78 -9.50
N GLY A 425 -15.96 -14.42 -10.49
CA GLY A 425 -15.65 -13.29 -11.33
C GLY A 425 -15.77 -11.96 -10.57
N LEU A 426 -14.67 -11.21 -10.46
CA LEU A 426 -14.66 -9.88 -9.85
C LEU A 426 -13.63 -8.98 -10.52
N THR A 427 -14.08 -7.87 -11.10
CA THR A 427 -13.20 -6.86 -11.68
C THR A 427 -12.85 -5.76 -10.68
N LYS A 428 -12.09 -4.76 -11.14
CA LYS A 428 -11.75 -3.55 -10.40
C LYS A 428 -13.02 -2.83 -9.95
N LEU A 429 -13.00 -2.34 -8.71
CA LEU A 429 -14.14 -1.66 -8.08
C LEU A 429 -13.77 -0.21 -7.76
N THR A 430 -14.77 0.65 -7.67
CA THR A 430 -14.61 2.07 -7.34
C THR A 430 -15.39 2.45 -6.08
N SER A 431 -14.90 3.45 -5.35
CA SER A 431 -15.63 4.06 -4.25
C SER A 431 -16.47 5.23 -4.75
N VAL A 432 -17.77 5.23 -4.39
CA VAL A 432 -18.65 6.37 -4.64
C VAL A 432 -18.57 7.30 -3.44
N LYS A 433 -17.64 8.24 -3.49
CA LYS A 433 -17.57 9.30 -2.48
C LYS A 433 -18.49 10.44 -2.90
N GLN A 434 -19.36 10.87 -1.99
CA GLN A 434 -20.20 12.04 -2.20
C GLN A 434 -19.30 13.22 -2.59
N PRO A 435 -19.65 13.97 -3.65
CA PRO A 435 -18.96 15.21 -3.95
C PRO A 435 -18.95 16.07 -2.69
N SER A 436 -17.78 16.57 -2.26
CA SER A 436 -17.78 17.68 -1.30
C SER A 436 -18.63 18.77 -1.95
N GLY A 437 -19.65 19.28 -1.26
CA GLY A 437 -20.70 20.16 -1.82
C GLY A 437 -20.22 21.50 -2.43
N THR A 438 -18.93 21.64 -2.70
CA THR A 438 -18.31 22.70 -3.48
C THR A 438 -18.85 22.68 -4.91
N THR A 439 -19.70 23.64 -5.22
CA THR A 439 -20.18 23.89 -6.58
C THR A 439 -19.00 24.26 -7.49
N ARG A 440 -19.00 23.73 -8.71
CA ARG A 440 -17.97 23.90 -9.75
C ARG A 440 -17.57 25.36 -10.03
N ASP A 441 -18.44 26.32 -9.71
CA ASP A 441 -18.33 27.73 -10.06
C ASP A 441 -17.39 28.56 -9.18
N VAL A 442 -16.89 28.03 -8.04
CA VAL A 442 -16.10 28.82 -7.06
C VAL A 442 -14.58 28.56 -7.14
N LEU A 443 -14.13 27.61 -7.97
CA LEU A 443 -12.73 27.16 -7.98
C LEU A 443 -11.97 27.72 -9.19
N GLU A 444 -10.67 27.98 -9.00
CA GLU A 444 -9.75 28.41 -10.07
C GLU A 444 -9.88 27.53 -11.32
N ARG A 445 -9.68 28.09 -12.51
CA ARG A 445 -9.88 27.36 -13.77
C ARG A 445 -8.82 26.26 -13.94
N VAL A 446 -9.25 25.04 -14.27
CA VAL A 446 -8.39 23.89 -14.69
C VAL A 446 -8.43 23.77 -16.21
N GLU A 447 -7.55 22.94 -16.79
CA GLU A 447 -7.58 22.59 -18.20
C GLU A 447 -8.92 21.99 -18.64
N ASP A 448 -9.35 22.37 -19.85
CA ASP A 448 -10.57 21.89 -20.48
C ASP A 448 -10.49 20.38 -20.77
N VAL A 449 -9.33 19.93 -21.27
CA VAL A 449 -9.04 18.52 -21.58
C VAL A 449 -7.86 18.05 -20.74
N VAL A 450 -8.00 16.90 -20.09
CA VAL A 450 -6.95 16.31 -19.26
C VAL A 450 -6.68 14.84 -19.57
N PHE A 451 -5.42 14.45 -19.45
CA PHE A 451 -5.00 13.06 -19.43
C PHE A 451 -4.08 12.81 -18.25
N VAL A 452 -4.30 11.69 -17.55
CA VAL A 452 -3.52 11.31 -16.37
C VAL A 452 -2.84 9.97 -16.63
N SER A 453 -1.51 9.94 -16.64
CA SER A 453 -0.72 8.71 -16.79
C SER A 453 0.74 8.95 -16.46
N ASN A 454 1.46 7.94 -15.99
CA ASN A 454 2.93 7.98 -15.86
C ASN A 454 3.64 7.44 -17.12
N ALA A 455 2.91 7.16 -18.20
CA ALA A 455 3.46 6.64 -19.46
C ALA A 455 4.15 7.73 -20.32
N SER A 456 5.01 8.54 -19.71
CA SER A 456 5.70 9.66 -20.36
C SER A 456 7.00 9.25 -21.09
N ARG A 457 7.43 8.00 -20.95
CA ARG A 457 8.66 7.51 -21.60
C ARG A 457 8.44 7.30 -23.08
N THR A 458 9.27 7.91 -23.94
CA THR A 458 9.15 7.75 -25.39
C THR A 458 9.48 6.33 -25.83
N CYS A 459 8.92 5.91 -26.96
CA CYS A 459 9.22 4.62 -27.58
C CYS A 459 10.72 4.45 -27.84
N ASP A 460 11.39 5.49 -28.37
CA ASP A 460 12.84 5.49 -28.58
C ASP A 460 13.61 5.24 -27.28
N SER A 461 13.20 5.86 -26.16
CA SER A 461 13.86 5.65 -24.86
C SER A 461 13.66 4.23 -24.32
N LEU A 462 12.48 3.65 -24.54
CA LEU A 462 12.16 2.28 -24.13
C LEU A 462 12.96 1.27 -24.96
N LEU A 463 13.02 1.47 -26.28
CA LEU A 463 13.79 0.63 -27.18
C LEU A 463 15.29 0.72 -26.87
N ALA A 464 15.83 1.93 -26.69
CA ALA A 464 17.23 2.12 -26.34
C ALA A 464 17.61 1.41 -25.03
N GLU A 465 16.78 1.50 -23.99
CA GLU A 465 16.98 0.76 -22.73
C GLU A 465 16.96 -0.75 -22.99
N LYS A 466 15.96 -1.25 -23.71
CA LYS A 466 15.85 -2.68 -24.01
C LYS A 466 17.07 -3.19 -24.75
N LEU A 467 17.51 -2.48 -25.79
CA LEU A 467 18.70 -2.83 -26.56
C LEU A 467 20.01 -2.65 -25.76
N ALA A 468 20.00 -1.95 -24.62
CA ALA A 468 21.16 -1.89 -23.72
C ALA A 468 21.30 -3.15 -22.85
N GLU A 469 20.25 -3.98 -22.72
CA GLU A 469 20.33 -5.27 -22.05
C GLU A 469 21.28 -6.23 -22.78
N LYS A 470 21.88 -7.16 -22.03
CA LYS A 470 22.74 -8.20 -22.61
C LYS A 470 21.88 -9.20 -23.38
N MET A 471 21.88 -9.10 -24.72
CA MET A 471 21.17 -9.98 -25.63
C MET A 471 22.04 -10.43 -26.80
N HIS A 472 21.69 -11.55 -27.42
CA HIS A 472 22.33 -12.02 -28.64
C HIS A 472 22.07 -11.04 -29.81
N PRO A 473 23.03 -10.79 -30.73
CA PRO A 473 22.83 -9.86 -31.85
C PRO A 473 21.58 -10.14 -32.68
N VAL A 474 21.28 -11.40 -32.96
CA VAL A 474 20.07 -11.77 -33.71
C VAL A 474 18.78 -11.41 -32.96
N CYS A 475 18.75 -11.54 -31.62
CA CYS A 475 17.61 -11.11 -30.83
C CYS A 475 17.48 -9.58 -30.83
N ARG A 476 18.60 -8.86 -30.81
CA ARG A 476 18.65 -7.39 -30.92
C ARG A 476 18.02 -6.94 -32.24
N ASP A 477 18.46 -7.52 -33.36
CA ASP A 477 17.96 -7.19 -34.69
C ASP A 477 16.46 -7.51 -34.81
N ALA A 478 16.01 -8.65 -34.23
CA ALA A 478 14.61 -9.02 -34.22
C ALA A 478 13.74 -8.02 -33.42
N VAL A 479 14.21 -7.59 -32.25
CA VAL A 479 13.52 -6.58 -31.41
C VAL A 479 13.43 -5.25 -32.16
N GLU A 480 14.53 -4.77 -32.73
CA GLU A 480 14.60 -3.50 -33.46
C GLU A 480 13.71 -3.49 -34.71
N ASN A 481 13.74 -4.58 -35.50
CA ASN A 481 12.91 -4.73 -36.69
C ASN A 481 11.42 -4.82 -36.33
N ALA A 482 11.06 -5.64 -35.33
CA ALA A 482 9.68 -5.74 -34.87
C ALA A 482 9.17 -4.42 -34.28
N ALA A 483 9.98 -3.69 -33.50
CA ALA A 483 9.64 -2.38 -32.97
C ALA A 483 9.42 -1.34 -34.08
N SER A 484 10.23 -1.38 -35.13
CA SER A 484 10.11 -0.48 -36.29
C SER A 484 8.84 -0.75 -37.10
N GLN A 485 8.54 -2.03 -37.39
CA GLN A 485 7.31 -2.42 -38.09
C GLN A 485 6.06 -2.11 -37.27
N LEU A 486 6.13 -2.31 -35.95
CA LEU A 486 5.04 -1.95 -35.04
C LEU A 486 4.78 -0.44 -35.08
N LEU A 487 5.81 0.39 -34.97
CA LEU A 487 5.68 1.85 -35.07
C LEU A 487 5.11 2.30 -36.42
N GLU A 488 5.52 1.67 -37.52
CA GLU A 488 4.97 1.97 -38.85
C GLU A 488 3.49 1.60 -38.97
N SER A 489 3.06 0.48 -38.35
CA SER A 489 1.65 0.09 -38.35
C SER A 489 0.72 1.15 -37.74
N PHE A 490 1.21 1.93 -36.77
CA PHE A 490 0.48 3.02 -36.13
C PHE A 490 0.33 4.26 -37.02
N LYS A 491 1.14 4.39 -38.08
CA LYS A 491 0.98 5.45 -39.09
C LYS A 491 -0.03 5.07 -40.18
N GLY A 492 -0.31 3.78 -40.32
CA GLY A 492 -1.27 3.23 -41.27
C GLY A 492 -2.71 3.23 -40.75
N THR A 493 -3.59 2.58 -41.50
CA THR A 493 -5.03 2.45 -41.19
C THR A 493 -5.36 1.28 -40.27
N THR A 494 -4.43 0.33 -40.08
CA THR A 494 -4.62 -0.89 -39.29
C THR A 494 -3.50 -1.02 -38.25
N PRO A 495 -3.58 -0.28 -37.14
CA PRO A 495 -2.56 -0.35 -36.09
C PRO A 495 -2.56 -1.74 -35.42
N ILE A 496 -1.37 -2.25 -35.11
CA ILE A 496 -1.21 -3.49 -34.35
C ILE A 496 -1.34 -3.15 -32.86
N THR A 497 -2.53 -3.37 -32.28
CA THR A 497 -2.83 -2.96 -30.89
C THR A 497 -3.02 -4.13 -29.92
N THR A 498 -3.12 -5.37 -30.39
CA THR A 498 -3.35 -6.54 -29.54
C THR A 498 -2.10 -7.41 -29.37
N TYR A 499 -2.02 -8.11 -28.24
CA TYR A 499 -0.91 -9.03 -27.95
C TYR A 499 -0.74 -10.11 -29.04
N VAL A 500 -1.85 -10.71 -29.50
CA VAL A 500 -1.83 -11.73 -30.57
C VAL A 500 -1.14 -11.21 -31.82
N ARG A 501 -1.53 -10.02 -32.27
CA ARG A 501 -0.97 -9.41 -33.48
C ARG A 501 0.49 -8.99 -33.31
N VAL A 502 0.87 -8.54 -32.11
CA VAL A 502 2.28 -8.30 -31.77
C VAL A 502 3.08 -9.61 -31.80
N ARG A 503 2.55 -10.70 -31.25
CA ARG A 503 3.20 -12.02 -31.29
C ARG A 503 3.38 -12.52 -32.71
N GLU A 504 2.33 -12.45 -33.54
CA GLU A 504 2.40 -12.80 -34.96
C GLU A 504 3.47 -11.98 -35.71
N LEU A 505 3.60 -10.68 -35.39
CA LEU A 505 4.66 -9.84 -35.94
C LEU A 505 6.05 -10.34 -35.53
N VAL A 506 6.25 -10.64 -34.24
CA VAL A 506 7.52 -11.19 -33.74
C VAL A 506 7.83 -12.53 -34.40
N GLU A 507 6.87 -13.44 -34.51
CA GLU A 507 7.02 -14.72 -35.18
C GLU A 507 7.43 -14.55 -36.64
N ARG A 508 6.81 -13.62 -37.39
CA ARG A 508 7.22 -13.32 -38.76
C ARG A 508 8.64 -12.77 -38.85
N VAL A 509 8.99 -11.81 -38.00
CA VAL A 509 10.33 -11.17 -37.99
C VAL A 509 11.41 -12.19 -37.63
N THR A 510 11.18 -13.00 -36.61
CA THR A 510 12.10 -14.04 -36.17
C THR A 510 12.24 -15.15 -37.21
N SER A 511 11.15 -15.59 -37.84
CA SER A 511 11.19 -16.57 -38.95
C SER A 511 12.01 -16.06 -40.14
N ALA A 512 11.89 -14.77 -40.47
CA ALA A 512 12.64 -14.16 -41.57
C ALA A 512 14.15 -14.04 -41.30
N SER A 513 14.59 -14.10 -40.04
CA SER A 513 16.01 -14.02 -39.66
C SER A 513 16.80 -15.30 -39.97
N GLY A 514 16.12 -16.42 -40.21
CA GLY A 514 16.75 -17.74 -40.39
C GLY A 514 17.28 -18.37 -39.10
N PHE A 515 17.13 -17.71 -37.95
CA PHE A 515 17.51 -18.22 -36.64
C PHE A 515 16.31 -18.91 -35.96
N GLY A 516 16.53 -20.08 -35.38
CA GLY A 516 15.50 -20.80 -34.63
C GLY A 516 15.28 -20.20 -33.25
N PHE A 517 14.29 -19.33 -33.12
CA PHE A 517 13.83 -18.86 -31.80
C PHE A 517 12.93 -19.91 -31.16
N ASP A 518 13.16 -20.22 -29.89
CA ASP A 518 12.19 -20.99 -29.12
C ASP A 518 10.95 -20.16 -28.78
N ARG A 519 9.89 -20.84 -28.34
CA ARG A 519 8.60 -20.21 -28.02
C ARG A 519 8.71 -19.22 -26.86
N ASP A 520 9.62 -19.45 -25.92
CA ASP A 520 9.80 -18.59 -24.75
C ASP A 520 10.47 -17.27 -25.12
N ALA A 521 11.44 -17.30 -26.02
CA ALA A 521 12.08 -16.12 -26.58
C ALA A 521 11.07 -15.25 -27.35
N VAL A 522 10.25 -15.86 -28.22
CA VAL A 522 9.17 -15.15 -28.94
C VAL A 522 8.19 -14.53 -27.95
N ARG A 523 7.72 -15.29 -26.97
CA ARG A 523 6.80 -14.81 -25.93
C ARG A 523 7.39 -13.63 -25.13
N THR A 524 8.67 -13.71 -24.77
CA THR A 524 9.37 -12.66 -24.02
C THR A 524 9.48 -11.37 -24.83
N ILE A 525 9.85 -11.47 -26.11
CA ILE A 525 9.93 -10.30 -27.02
C ILE A 525 8.54 -9.70 -27.25
N ALA A 526 7.55 -10.54 -27.56
CA ALA A 526 6.17 -10.10 -27.80
C ALA A 526 5.56 -9.44 -26.55
N SER A 527 5.81 -9.99 -25.36
CA SER A 527 5.35 -9.41 -24.09
C SER A 527 5.91 -8.02 -23.88
N TRP A 528 7.21 -7.82 -24.09
CA TRP A 528 7.85 -6.51 -23.94
C TRP A 528 7.39 -5.51 -25.01
N LEU A 529 7.24 -5.96 -26.27
CA LEU A 529 6.73 -5.13 -27.36
C LEU A 529 5.26 -4.73 -27.15
N TYR A 530 4.43 -5.59 -26.56
CA TYR A 530 3.06 -5.25 -26.22
C TYR A 530 3.01 -4.30 -25.01
N HIS A 531 3.69 -4.65 -23.92
CA HIS A 531 3.83 -3.80 -22.74
C HIS A 531 5.29 -3.83 -22.22
N PRO A 532 6.01 -2.70 -22.22
CA PRO A 532 5.49 -1.33 -22.27
C PRO A 532 5.46 -0.65 -23.65
N TYR A 533 6.05 -1.22 -24.70
CA TYR A 533 6.35 -0.47 -25.93
C TYR A 533 5.09 -0.04 -26.73
N CYS A 534 4.19 -0.96 -27.09
CA CYS A 534 2.95 -0.65 -27.82
C CYS A 534 2.04 0.28 -27.00
N ASP A 535 1.95 0.07 -25.68
CA ASP A 535 1.22 0.96 -24.76
C ASP A 535 1.71 2.42 -24.84
N ALA A 536 3.02 2.64 -24.95
CA ALA A 536 3.58 3.98 -25.13
C ALA A 536 3.18 4.60 -26.48
N ILE A 537 3.28 3.87 -27.59
CA ILE A 537 2.87 4.34 -28.93
C ILE A 537 1.39 4.72 -28.92
N TYR A 538 0.55 3.80 -28.44
CA TYR A 538 -0.90 3.95 -28.42
C TYR A 538 -1.34 5.17 -27.60
N ARG A 539 -0.73 5.41 -26.43
CA ARG A 539 -1.05 6.59 -25.62
C ARG A 539 -0.53 7.88 -26.23
N GLN A 540 0.75 7.93 -26.61
CA GLN A 540 1.40 9.16 -27.03
C GLN A 540 0.86 9.67 -28.37
N GLN A 541 0.48 8.76 -29.28
CA GLN A 541 -0.19 9.14 -30.52
C GLN A 541 -1.51 9.89 -30.22
N ALA A 542 -2.34 9.35 -29.33
CA ALA A 542 -3.60 10.00 -28.95
C ALA A 542 -3.37 11.35 -28.23
N MET A 543 -2.30 11.47 -27.44
CA MET A 543 -1.94 12.75 -26.82
C MET A 543 -1.51 13.80 -27.84
N GLY A 544 -0.81 13.37 -28.91
CA GLY A 544 -0.53 14.24 -30.06
C GLY A 544 -1.82 14.73 -30.71
N TRP A 545 -2.78 13.83 -30.98
CA TRP A 545 -4.09 14.20 -31.52
C TRP A 545 -4.85 15.17 -30.63
N ALA A 546 -4.85 14.94 -29.31
CA ALA A 546 -5.50 15.81 -28.34
C ALA A 546 -4.86 17.20 -28.29
N ALA A 547 -3.52 17.27 -28.30
CA ALA A 547 -2.78 18.54 -28.34
C ALA A 547 -3.09 19.35 -29.61
N ASP A 548 -3.17 18.69 -30.77
CA ASP A 548 -3.51 19.33 -32.04
C ASP A 548 -4.96 19.83 -32.05
N ALA A 549 -5.91 18.98 -31.64
CA ALA A 549 -7.32 19.35 -31.56
C ALA A 549 -7.57 20.49 -30.57
N CYS A 550 -6.91 20.50 -29.41
CA CYS A 550 -7.05 21.58 -28.44
C CYS A 550 -6.51 22.91 -28.98
N ARG A 551 -5.37 22.90 -29.69
CA ARG A 551 -4.84 24.10 -30.35
C ARG A 551 -5.79 24.65 -31.42
N GLU A 552 -6.36 23.77 -32.26
CA GLU A 552 -7.31 24.16 -33.30
C GLU A 552 -8.61 24.74 -32.71
N LEU A 553 -9.11 24.15 -31.62
CA LEU A 553 -10.37 24.53 -30.98
C LEU A 553 -10.22 25.65 -29.93
N GLY A 554 -9.00 26.11 -29.66
CA GLY A 554 -8.73 27.11 -28.62
C GLY A 554 -8.97 26.62 -27.18
N LEU A 555 -8.78 25.32 -26.93
CA LEU A 555 -8.94 24.66 -25.64
C LEU A 555 -7.59 24.53 -24.93
N SER A 556 -7.64 24.51 -23.60
CA SER A 556 -6.49 24.18 -22.75
C SER A 556 -6.34 22.66 -22.57
N PHE A 557 -5.10 22.17 -22.58
CA PHE A 557 -4.76 20.75 -22.45
C PHE A 557 -3.71 20.51 -21.37
N GLY A 558 -3.94 19.50 -20.53
CA GLY A 558 -3.09 19.16 -19.38
C GLY A 558 -2.72 17.68 -19.31
N LEU A 559 -1.44 17.40 -19.14
CA LEU A 559 -0.87 16.07 -18.92
C LEU A 559 -0.38 15.94 -17.48
N TYR A 560 -1.03 15.08 -16.71
CA TYR A 560 -0.69 14.82 -15.31
C TYR A 560 0.01 13.47 -15.16
N GLY A 561 1.11 13.45 -14.44
CA GLY A 561 1.94 12.27 -14.22
C GLY A 561 3.42 12.59 -14.19
N LYS A 562 4.22 11.62 -13.75
CA LYS A 562 5.68 11.78 -13.66
C LYS A 562 6.32 11.75 -15.06
N GLY A 563 7.23 12.68 -15.31
CA GLY A 563 8.13 12.65 -16.48
C GLY A 563 7.61 13.34 -17.74
N TRP A 564 6.37 13.86 -17.76
CA TRP A 564 5.84 14.58 -18.93
C TRP A 564 6.64 15.85 -19.25
N GLU A 565 7.19 16.51 -18.24
CA GLU A 565 8.08 17.68 -18.36
C GLU A 565 9.33 17.41 -19.20
N SER A 566 9.75 16.15 -19.29
CA SER A 566 10.90 15.71 -20.10
C SER A 566 10.51 15.19 -21.49
N HIS A 567 9.21 15.09 -21.81
CA HIS A 567 8.77 14.55 -23.09
C HIS A 567 9.09 15.52 -24.25
N PRO A 568 9.75 15.09 -25.33
CA PRO A 568 10.30 15.98 -26.36
C PRO A 568 9.24 16.84 -27.07
N THR A 569 8.04 16.31 -27.27
CA THR A 569 6.96 16.97 -28.02
C THR A 569 5.74 17.36 -27.19
N LEU A 570 5.66 16.91 -25.93
CA LEU A 570 4.46 17.05 -25.08
C LEU A 570 4.71 17.77 -23.75
N SER A 571 5.96 18.16 -23.47
CA SER A 571 6.35 18.83 -22.22
C SER A 571 5.62 20.15 -21.97
N ALA A 572 5.23 20.88 -23.02
CA ALA A 572 4.46 22.11 -22.89
C ALA A 572 3.08 21.91 -22.21
N PHE A 573 2.55 20.69 -22.22
CA PHE A 573 1.27 20.34 -21.59
C PHE A 573 1.44 19.72 -20.20
N ALA A 574 2.67 19.49 -19.73
CA ALA A 574 2.91 18.86 -18.44
C ALA A 574 2.39 19.70 -17.27
N ARG A 575 1.76 19.04 -16.29
CA ARG A 575 1.25 19.62 -15.03
C ARG A 575 1.81 18.96 -13.77
N GLY A 576 2.78 18.07 -13.95
CA GLY A 576 3.38 17.30 -12.86
C GLY A 576 2.51 16.14 -12.37
N PRO A 577 2.96 15.39 -11.37
CA PRO A 577 2.23 14.25 -10.84
C PRO A 577 0.98 14.70 -10.07
N ILE A 578 -0.11 13.93 -10.20
CA ILE A 578 -1.28 14.04 -9.33
C ILE A 578 -1.42 12.77 -8.49
N VAL A 579 -1.79 12.94 -7.22
CA VAL A 579 -1.97 11.83 -6.28
C VAL A 579 -3.35 11.20 -6.51
N ASN A 580 -3.43 9.87 -6.54
CA ASN A 580 -4.69 9.14 -6.60
C ASN A 580 -5.59 9.48 -5.39
N GLY A 581 -6.91 9.39 -5.56
CA GLY A 581 -7.89 9.74 -4.51
C GLY A 581 -8.42 11.17 -4.66
N PRO A 582 -8.62 11.93 -3.56
CA PRO A 582 -9.37 13.20 -3.60
C PRO A 582 -8.87 14.22 -4.61
N ALA A 583 -7.55 14.36 -4.78
CA ALA A 583 -6.97 15.31 -5.74
C ALA A 583 -7.30 14.91 -7.20
N LEU A 584 -7.16 13.62 -7.54
CA LEU A 584 -7.52 13.11 -8.85
C LEU A 584 -9.03 13.21 -9.11
N HIS A 585 -9.87 12.88 -8.13
CA HIS A 585 -11.33 13.02 -8.24
C HIS A 585 -11.73 14.48 -8.51
N GLU A 586 -11.07 15.41 -7.83
CA GLU A 586 -11.29 16.85 -8.04
C GLU A 586 -10.85 17.30 -9.43
N LEU A 587 -9.68 16.88 -9.89
CA LEU A 587 -9.21 17.14 -11.26
C LEU A 587 -10.24 16.64 -12.28
N THR A 588 -10.67 15.39 -12.13
CA THR A 588 -11.60 14.74 -13.07
C THR A 588 -12.98 15.38 -13.10
N ARG A 589 -13.47 15.90 -11.97
CA ARG A 589 -14.73 16.64 -11.91
C ARG A 589 -14.62 18.05 -12.50
N ARG A 590 -13.46 18.70 -12.33
CA ARG A 590 -13.22 20.07 -12.80
C ARG A 590 -12.95 20.15 -14.29
N SER A 591 -12.23 19.19 -14.87
CA SER A 591 -12.00 19.12 -16.31
C SER A 591 -13.31 18.95 -17.08
N LEU A 592 -13.39 19.53 -18.29
CA LEU A 592 -14.57 19.37 -19.14
C LEU A 592 -14.56 17.99 -19.80
N VAL A 593 -13.38 17.50 -20.20
CA VAL A 593 -13.16 16.19 -20.81
C VAL A 593 -11.94 15.53 -20.19
N ASN A 594 -12.09 14.28 -19.78
CA ASN A 594 -11.00 13.40 -19.39
C ASN A 594 -10.73 12.41 -20.52
N LEU A 595 -9.48 12.14 -20.84
CA LEU A 595 -9.12 11.15 -21.84
C LEU A 595 -8.80 9.81 -21.18
N GLN A 596 -9.40 8.74 -21.70
CA GLN A 596 -9.00 7.37 -21.41
C GLN A 596 -8.38 6.76 -22.67
N VAL A 597 -7.11 6.37 -22.58
CA VAL A 597 -6.37 5.80 -23.70
C VAL A 597 -5.57 4.61 -23.20
N VAL A 598 -6.03 3.39 -23.49
CA VAL A 598 -5.40 2.12 -23.10
C VAL A 598 -5.49 1.11 -24.27
N PRO A 599 -4.46 0.29 -24.52
CA PRO A 599 -4.45 -0.71 -25.60
C PRO A 599 -5.10 -2.05 -25.16
N TYR A 600 -6.16 -1.96 -24.37
CA TYR A 600 -6.91 -3.07 -23.78
C TYR A 600 -8.29 -2.56 -23.33
N LEU A 601 -9.07 -3.37 -22.61
CA LEU A 601 -10.40 -3.00 -22.11
C LEU A 601 -10.42 -1.63 -21.39
N CYS A 602 -11.39 -0.79 -21.75
CA CYS A 602 -11.42 0.62 -21.36
C CYS A 602 -11.75 0.87 -19.88
N LEU A 603 -12.51 -0.02 -19.21
CA LEU A 603 -12.89 0.11 -17.79
C LEU A 603 -11.72 -0.15 -16.83
N HIS A 604 -10.72 0.71 -16.93
CA HIS A 604 -9.62 0.80 -15.99
C HIS A 604 -10.06 1.51 -14.70
N GLN A 605 -9.38 1.26 -13.58
CA GLN A 605 -9.65 1.89 -12.28
C GLN A 605 -9.91 3.41 -12.38
N ARG A 606 -9.08 4.11 -13.15
CA ARG A 606 -9.18 5.57 -13.35
C ARG A 606 -10.49 6.01 -14.03
N VAL A 607 -11.02 5.22 -14.96
CA VAL A 607 -12.31 5.51 -15.60
C VAL A 607 -13.44 5.29 -14.61
N LEU A 608 -13.38 4.20 -13.85
CA LEU A 608 -14.38 3.89 -12.82
C LEU A 608 -14.41 5.00 -11.75
N ASP A 609 -13.25 5.36 -11.18
CA ASP A 609 -13.12 6.44 -10.19
C ASP A 609 -13.50 7.80 -10.76
N GLY A 610 -13.18 8.04 -12.03
CA GLY A 610 -13.48 9.30 -12.68
C GLY A 610 -14.98 9.48 -12.95
N LEU A 611 -15.63 8.44 -13.50
CA LEU A 611 -17.07 8.44 -13.74
C LEU A 611 -17.83 8.50 -12.41
N SER A 612 -17.42 7.73 -11.40
CA SER A 612 -18.05 7.76 -10.07
C SER A 612 -17.95 9.14 -9.40
N ALA A 613 -16.84 9.86 -9.63
CA ALA A 613 -16.64 11.24 -9.19
C ALA A 613 -17.41 12.32 -9.99
N GLY A 614 -18.12 11.93 -11.06
CA GLY A 614 -18.89 12.82 -11.93
C GLY A 614 -18.11 13.42 -13.10
N GLY A 615 -16.96 12.84 -13.46
CA GLY A 615 -16.18 13.25 -14.64
C GLY A 615 -16.79 12.74 -15.94
N PHE A 616 -16.56 13.49 -17.03
CA PHE A 616 -16.90 13.06 -18.39
C PHE A 616 -15.65 12.55 -19.12
N PHE A 617 -15.77 11.44 -19.85
CA PHE A 617 -14.65 10.81 -20.54
C PHE A 617 -14.87 10.72 -22.05
N LEU A 618 -13.81 10.98 -22.82
CA LEU A 618 -13.66 10.45 -24.18
C LEU A 618 -12.67 9.28 -24.14
N ILE A 619 -13.01 8.20 -24.82
CA ILE A 619 -12.30 6.92 -24.72
C ILE A 619 -11.74 6.57 -26.09
N ARG A 620 -10.44 6.25 -26.18
CA ARG A 620 -9.91 5.68 -27.42
C ARG A 620 -10.41 4.25 -27.54
N GLU A 621 -11.19 3.97 -28.58
CA GLU A 621 -11.76 2.66 -28.82
C GLU A 621 -10.66 1.62 -29.03
N HIS A 622 -10.80 0.49 -28.35
CA HIS A 622 -10.01 -0.69 -28.59
C HIS A 622 -10.92 -1.85 -29.03
N ILE A 623 -10.39 -2.75 -29.85
CA ILE A 623 -11.13 -3.95 -30.31
C ILE A 623 -11.63 -4.82 -29.15
N SER A 624 -10.96 -4.76 -27.99
CA SER A 624 -11.42 -5.43 -26.77
C SER A 624 -12.72 -4.84 -26.20
N ASP A 625 -13.04 -3.58 -26.46
CA ASP A 625 -14.27 -2.95 -25.98
C ASP A 625 -15.50 -3.34 -26.81
N VAL A 626 -15.30 -3.61 -28.10
CA VAL A 626 -16.38 -3.76 -29.09
C VAL A 626 -16.60 -5.20 -29.51
N ALA A 627 -15.55 -5.98 -29.79
CA ALA A 627 -15.71 -7.33 -30.33
C ALA A 627 -16.38 -8.30 -29.35
N PRO A 628 -16.00 -8.35 -28.06
CA PRO A 628 -16.67 -9.20 -27.09
C PRO A 628 -18.14 -8.82 -26.89
N GLN A 629 -18.46 -7.52 -26.93
CA GLN A 629 -19.84 -7.06 -26.82
C GLN A 629 -20.66 -7.50 -28.04
N ALA A 630 -20.15 -7.27 -29.26
CA ALA A 630 -20.81 -7.69 -30.49
C ALA A 630 -21.06 -9.21 -30.50
N MET A 631 -20.12 -10.00 -29.97
CA MET A 631 -20.30 -11.45 -29.83
C MET A 631 -21.46 -11.78 -28.89
N ILE A 632 -21.51 -11.15 -27.70
CA ILE A 632 -22.59 -11.38 -26.74
C ILE A 632 -23.95 -10.98 -27.32
N ASP A 633 -24.02 -9.82 -27.99
CA ASP A 633 -25.27 -9.34 -28.60
C ASP A 633 -25.77 -10.27 -29.70
N LEU A 634 -24.87 -10.74 -30.58
CA LEU A 634 -25.20 -11.72 -31.63
C LEU A 634 -25.70 -13.04 -31.03
N LEU A 635 -25.02 -13.58 -30.02
CA LEU A 635 -25.45 -14.81 -29.35
C LEU A 635 -26.82 -14.65 -28.70
N VAL A 636 -27.09 -13.53 -28.01
CA VAL A 636 -28.39 -13.27 -27.38
C VAL A 636 -29.50 -13.10 -28.42
N ALA A 637 -29.26 -12.33 -29.48
CA ALA A 637 -30.23 -12.06 -30.54
C ALA A 637 -30.70 -13.33 -31.27
N HIS A 638 -29.86 -14.37 -31.29
CA HIS A 638 -30.14 -15.64 -31.94
C HIS A 638 -30.39 -16.80 -30.97
N GLY A 639 -30.72 -16.52 -29.70
CA GLY A 639 -31.08 -17.57 -28.72
C GLY A 639 -29.91 -18.47 -28.26
N ALA A 640 -28.68 -18.09 -28.60
CA ALA A 640 -27.44 -18.77 -28.22
C ALA A 640 -26.75 -18.11 -27.01
N GLY A 641 -27.44 -17.25 -26.27
CA GLY A 641 -26.89 -16.47 -25.16
C GLY A 641 -26.30 -17.30 -24.01
N ASP A 642 -26.63 -18.58 -23.91
CA ASP A 642 -26.10 -19.51 -22.91
C ASP A 642 -24.87 -20.33 -23.39
N ALA A 643 -24.43 -20.13 -24.63
CA ALA A 643 -23.26 -20.83 -25.16
C ALA A 643 -21.99 -20.38 -24.42
N MET A 644 -21.28 -21.34 -23.82
CA MET A 644 -20.06 -21.10 -23.02
C MET A 644 -18.76 -21.43 -23.77
N SER A 645 -18.85 -21.85 -25.03
CA SER A 645 -17.68 -22.23 -25.84
C SER A 645 -17.97 -22.05 -27.34
N VAL A 646 -16.92 -21.97 -28.15
CA VAL A 646 -17.03 -21.90 -29.61
C VAL A 646 -17.84 -23.08 -30.19
N PRO A 647 -17.59 -24.35 -29.82
CA PRO A 647 -18.40 -25.46 -30.32
C PRO A 647 -19.88 -25.34 -29.94
N ALA A 648 -20.19 -24.92 -28.71
CA ALA A 648 -21.57 -24.74 -28.26
C ALA A 648 -22.26 -23.60 -29.03
N ALA A 649 -21.57 -22.48 -29.25
CA ALA A 649 -22.08 -21.35 -30.02
C ALA A 649 -22.35 -21.74 -31.48
N ARG A 650 -21.41 -22.42 -32.13
CA ARG A 650 -21.59 -22.92 -33.50
C ARG A 650 -22.75 -23.90 -33.62
N SER A 651 -22.91 -24.79 -32.64
CA SER A 651 -24.04 -25.72 -32.63
C SER A 651 -25.37 -24.99 -32.46
N ALA A 652 -25.43 -23.97 -31.61
CA ALA A 652 -26.64 -23.18 -31.39
C ALA A 652 -27.01 -22.32 -32.62
N LEU A 653 -26.01 -21.92 -33.41
CA LEU A 653 -26.18 -21.12 -34.63
C LEU A 653 -26.20 -21.96 -35.92
N ALA A 654 -26.21 -23.30 -35.83
CA ALA A 654 -26.10 -24.18 -36.99
C ALA A 654 -27.24 -23.97 -38.02
N ASP A 655 -28.44 -23.63 -37.53
CA ASP A 655 -29.62 -23.35 -38.35
C ASP A 655 -29.86 -21.85 -38.61
N ALA A 656 -28.94 -20.98 -38.18
CA ALA A 656 -29.01 -19.54 -38.45
C ALA A 656 -28.76 -19.24 -39.94
N ASP A 657 -29.20 -18.06 -40.39
CA ASP A 657 -28.95 -17.58 -41.74
C ASP A 657 -27.43 -17.57 -42.05
N PRO A 658 -26.98 -17.95 -43.27
CA PRO A 658 -25.57 -17.92 -43.65
C PRO A 658 -24.87 -16.58 -43.41
N VAL A 659 -25.59 -15.45 -43.49
CA VAL A 659 -25.07 -14.12 -43.18
C VAL A 659 -24.71 -14.01 -41.69
N VAL A 660 -25.57 -14.51 -40.80
CA VAL A 660 -25.34 -14.55 -39.35
C VAL A 660 -24.16 -15.46 -39.01
N GLN A 661 -24.04 -16.61 -39.69
CA GLN A 661 -22.90 -17.51 -39.51
C GLN A 661 -21.58 -16.85 -39.96
N ALA A 662 -21.60 -16.13 -41.08
CA ALA A 662 -20.43 -15.38 -41.56
C ALA A 662 -20.05 -14.23 -40.61
N GLU A 663 -21.05 -13.51 -40.08
CA GLU A 663 -20.85 -12.47 -39.07
C GLU A 663 -20.26 -13.05 -37.77
N PHE A 664 -20.80 -14.17 -37.29
CA PHE A 664 -20.28 -14.89 -36.13
C PHE A 664 -18.80 -15.24 -36.29
N GLU A 665 -18.39 -15.83 -37.42
CA GLU A 665 -16.98 -16.18 -37.64
C GLU A 665 -16.07 -14.95 -37.75
N SER A 666 -16.58 -13.84 -38.28
CA SER A 666 -15.84 -12.57 -38.34
C SER A 666 -15.61 -12.00 -36.93
N ILE A 667 -16.66 -11.88 -36.11
CA ILE A 667 -16.56 -11.38 -34.73
C ILE A 667 -15.73 -12.34 -33.88
N LEU A 668 -15.86 -13.65 -34.10
CA LEU A 668 -15.08 -14.66 -33.41
C LEU A 668 -13.58 -14.46 -33.62
N GLN A 669 -13.15 -14.14 -34.85
CA GLN A 669 -11.76 -13.83 -35.12
C GLN A 669 -11.30 -12.56 -34.38
N SER A 670 -12.10 -11.51 -34.35
CA SER A 670 -11.82 -10.30 -33.57
C SER A 670 -11.69 -10.58 -32.07
N CYS A 671 -12.55 -11.44 -31.52
CA CYS A 671 -12.46 -11.87 -30.13
C CYS A 671 -11.19 -12.69 -29.85
N ARG A 672 -10.77 -13.56 -30.79
CA ARG A 672 -9.49 -14.27 -30.68
C ARG A 672 -8.33 -13.27 -30.61
N ASP A 673 -8.32 -12.30 -31.52
CA ASP A 673 -7.25 -11.31 -31.61
C ASP A 673 -7.11 -10.48 -30.31
N CYS A 674 -8.19 -10.27 -29.56
CA CYS A 674 -8.21 -9.35 -28.42
C CYS A 674 -8.37 -9.99 -27.03
N LEU A 675 -8.86 -11.24 -26.93
CA LEU A 675 -9.06 -11.95 -25.65
C LEU A 675 -8.08 -13.11 -25.44
N CYS A 676 -7.48 -13.66 -26.50
CA CYS A 676 -6.75 -14.93 -26.43
C CYS A 676 -5.24 -14.73 -26.53
N ASN A 677 -4.47 -14.87 -25.46
CA ASN A 677 -3.03 -14.57 -25.49
C ASN A 677 -2.17 -15.73 -25.99
N SER A 678 -2.52 -16.97 -25.65
CA SER A 678 -1.74 -18.17 -25.94
C SER A 678 -2.19 -18.89 -27.22
N GLY A 679 -3.43 -18.67 -27.66
CA GLY A 679 -4.05 -19.33 -28.81
C GLY A 679 -4.78 -20.63 -28.46
N VAL A 680 -4.82 -21.01 -27.18
CA VAL A 680 -5.61 -22.15 -26.70
C VAL A 680 -6.85 -21.73 -25.90
N GLU A 681 -7.02 -20.42 -25.68
CA GLU A 681 -8.21 -19.84 -25.08
C GLU A 681 -9.47 -20.05 -25.95
N ASP A 682 -10.62 -20.17 -25.30
CA ASP A 682 -11.92 -20.07 -25.97
C ASP A 682 -12.45 -18.62 -25.84
N PRO A 683 -12.54 -17.85 -26.93
CA PRO A 683 -13.00 -16.45 -26.88
C PRO A 683 -14.46 -16.29 -26.41
N ILE A 684 -15.32 -17.30 -26.60
CA ILE A 684 -16.71 -17.25 -26.12
C ILE A 684 -16.73 -17.40 -24.60
N GLU A 685 -15.90 -18.29 -24.05
CA GLU A 685 -15.75 -18.44 -22.60
C GLU A 685 -15.33 -17.12 -21.94
N TYR A 686 -14.35 -16.40 -22.51
CA TYR A 686 -13.93 -15.09 -21.99
C TYR A 686 -15.02 -14.03 -22.14
N ALA A 687 -15.67 -13.92 -23.30
CA ALA A 687 -16.75 -12.96 -23.48
C ALA A 687 -17.90 -13.20 -22.48
N GLN A 688 -18.25 -14.46 -22.24
CA GLN A 688 -19.25 -14.83 -21.23
C GLN A 688 -18.77 -14.55 -19.81
N SER A 689 -17.49 -14.77 -19.49
CA SER A 689 -16.92 -14.37 -18.20
C SER A 689 -17.03 -12.85 -17.98
N LEU A 690 -16.74 -12.04 -18.99
CA LEU A 690 -16.91 -10.58 -18.93
C LEU A 690 -18.38 -10.18 -18.76
N ARG A 691 -19.32 -10.89 -19.41
CA ARG A 691 -20.76 -10.70 -19.16
C ARG A 691 -21.16 -11.08 -17.74
N GLN A 692 -20.68 -12.21 -17.24
CA GLN A 692 -20.98 -12.72 -15.90
C GLN A 692 -20.45 -11.85 -14.78
N ILE A 693 -19.40 -11.05 -14.98
CA ILE A 693 -18.96 -10.07 -13.96
C ILE A 693 -19.66 -8.72 -14.08
N GLY A 694 -20.61 -8.62 -15.02
CA GLY A 694 -21.28 -7.38 -15.36
C GLY A 694 -20.34 -6.38 -16.03
N PHE A 695 -19.31 -6.83 -16.77
CA PHE A 695 -18.47 -5.98 -17.61
C PHE A 695 -19.14 -5.70 -18.96
N LEU A 696 -19.81 -6.71 -19.51
CA LEU A 696 -20.62 -6.62 -20.72
C LEU A 696 -22.08 -6.80 -20.36
N VAL A 697 -22.94 -5.89 -20.80
CA VAL A 697 -24.39 -6.00 -20.63
C VAL A 697 -25.00 -6.05 -22.02
N PRO A 698 -25.77 -7.10 -22.38
CA PRO A 698 -26.39 -7.20 -23.70
C PRO A 698 -27.20 -5.94 -24.05
N GLY A 699 -26.99 -5.40 -25.26
CA GLY A 699 -27.61 -4.17 -25.75
C GLY A 699 -27.08 -2.86 -25.16
N ILE A 700 -26.25 -2.90 -24.11
CA ILE A 700 -25.70 -1.71 -23.46
C ILE A 700 -24.19 -1.56 -23.70
N GLY A 701 -23.43 -2.66 -23.65
CA GLY A 701 -21.97 -2.58 -23.78
C GLY A 701 -21.20 -2.48 -22.47
N VAL A 702 -19.93 -2.09 -22.61
CA VAL A 702 -19.04 -1.72 -21.50
C VAL A 702 -19.58 -0.52 -20.72
N LEU A 703 -20.12 0.48 -21.44
CA LEU A 703 -20.77 1.68 -20.91
C LEU A 703 -21.98 2.03 -21.79
N PRO A 704 -23.06 2.59 -21.20
CA PRO A 704 -24.18 3.07 -21.99
C PRO A 704 -23.71 4.16 -22.97
N GLN A 705 -24.21 4.07 -24.21
CA GLN A 705 -23.85 4.95 -25.32
C GLN A 705 -22.34 5.07 -25.56
N PHE A 706 -21.59 3.97 -25.41
CA PHE A 706 -20.13 3.95 -25.59
C PHE A 706 -19.68 4.56 -26.93
N ALA A 707 -20.37 4.27 -28.04
CA ALA A 707 -20.05 4.79 -29.37
C ALA A 707 -20.04 6.33 -29.45
N GLU A 708 -20.83 7.01 -28.61
CA GLU A 708 -20.89 8.48 -28.57
C GLU A 708 -19.61 9.08 -27.97
N VAL A 709 -18.98 8.40 -27.01
CA VAL A 709 -17.75 8.84 -26.33
C VAL A 709 -16.46 8.23 -26.89
N ALA A 710 -16.58 7.18 -27.70
CA ALA A 710 -15.45 6.43 -28.24
C ALA A 710 -14.84 7.10 -29.49
N PHE A 711 -13.51 7.19 -29.61
CA PHE A 711 -12.83 7.69 -30.80
C PHE A 711 -11.74 6.73 -31.27
N THR A 712 -11.48 6.67 -32.57
CA THR A 712 -10.51 5.73 -33.17
C THR A 712 -9.28 6.43 -33.76
N ASP A 713 -9.43 7.72 -34.09
CA ASP A 713 -8.43 8.52 -34.80
C ASP A 713 -8.47 10.01 -34.37
N ALA A 714 -7.61 10.82 -35.00
CA ALA A 714 -7.50 12.25 -34.70
C ALA A 714 -8.77 13.03 -35.06
N ASP A 715 -9.41 12.70 -36.19
CA ASP A 715 -10.58 13.43 -36.69
C ASP A 715 -11.81 13.16 -35.82
N SER A 716 -12.06 11.90 -35.48
CA SER A 716 -13.14 11.48 -34.59
C SER A 716 -12.97 12.03 -33.17
N LEU A 717 -11.75 12.14 -32.66
CA LEU A 717 -11.45 12.82 -31.39
C LEU A 717 -11.80 14.31 -31.47
N ARG A 718 -11.31 15.00 -32.50
CA ARG A 718 -11.56 16.44 -32.72
C ARG A 718 -13.05 16.75 -32.85
N GLN A 719 -13.79 15.94 -33.61
CA GLN A 719 -15.24 16.10 -33.78
C GLN A 719 -15.98 15.96 -32.45
N ARG A 720 -15.62 14.97 -31.63
CA ARG A 720 -16.22 14.77 -30.30
C ARG A 720 -15.89 15.90 -29.33
N LEU A 721 -14.63 16.35 -29.31
CA LEU A 721 -14.26 17.54 -28.53
C LEU A 721 -15.10 18.74 -28.94
N ARG A 722 -15.22 19.04 -30.23
CA ARG A 722 -16.06 20.14 -30.72
C ARG A 722 -17.52 20.01 -30.28
N ARG A 723 -18.14 18.84 -30.48
CA ARG A 723 -19.53 18.56 -30.08
C ARG A 723 -19.74 18.80 -28.58
N PHE A 724 -18.96 18.13 -27.74
CA PHE A 724 -19.16 18.18 -26.29
C PHE A 724 -18.71 19.50 -25.66
N MET A 725 -17.87 20.31 -26.33
CA MET A 725 -17.63 21.69 -25.91
C MET A 725 -18.82 22.61 -26.21
N GLN A 726 -19.56 22.36 -27.30
CA GLN A 726 -20.72 23.15 -27.70
C GLN A 726 -22.01 22.73 -27.00
N ASN A 727 -22.13 21.46 -26.62
CA ASN A 727 -23.34 20.88 -26.02
C ASN A 727 -23.05 20.42 -24.58
N SER A 728 -23.01 21.37 -23.63
CA SER A 728 -22.67 21.06 -22.24
C SER A 728 -23.74 20.24 -21.51
N ASP A 729 -25.01 20.33 -21.92
CA ASP A 729 -26.12 19.56 -21.35
C ASP A 729 -26.01 18.09 -21.74
N GLU A 730 -25.88 17.82 -23.04
CA GLU A 730 -25.62 16.50 -23.59
C GLU A 730 -24.42 15.82 -22.90
N ARG A 731 -23.31 16.55 -22.72
CA ARG A 731 -22.14 16.05 -22.01
C ARG A 731 -22.45 15.65 -20.56
N ARG A 732 -23.25 16.46 -19.85
CA ARG A 732 -23.64 16.20 -18.44
C ARG A 732 -24.58 15.01 -18.34
N GLU A 733 -25.58 14.92 -19.23
CA GLU A 733 -26.52 13.80 -19.29
C GLU A 733 -25.79 12.49 -19.53
N LEU A 734 -24.86 12.46 -20.49
CA LEU A 734 -24.08 11.26 -20.81
C LEU A 734 -23.12 10.88 -19.67
N ALA A 735 -22.48 11.87 -19.02
CA ALA A 735 -21.65 11.62 -17.85
C ALA A 735 -22.45 10.99 -16.70
N GLU A 736 -23.65 11.52 -16.41
CA GLU A 736 -24.52 11.00 -15.34
C GLU A 736 -25.05 9.60 -15.67
N LEU A 737 -25.45 9.35 -16.92
CA LEU A 737 -25.88 8.02 -17.38
C LEU A 737 -24.76 6.97 -17.19
N GLN A 738 -23.54 7.30 -17.59
CA GLN A 738 -22.40 6.40 -17.42
C GLN A 738 -22.00 6.24 -15.95
N ARG A 739 -22.07 7.31 -15.15
CA ARG A 739 -21.85 7.28 -13.71
C ARG A 739 -22.84 6.37 -13.00
N GLN A 740 -24.12 6.42 -13.36
CA GLN A 740 -25.16 5.56 -12.79
C GLN A 740 -24.85 4.09 -13.08
N SER A 741 -24.56 3.75 -14.35
CA SER A 741 -24.13 2.39 -14.75
C SER A 741 -22.90 1.91 -13.96
N VAL A 742 -21.88 2.77 -13.79
CA VAL A 742 -20.69 2.43 -12.99
C VAL A 742 -21.03 2.24 -11.51
N THR A 743 -21.89 3.07 -10.95
CA THR A 743 -22.30 3.00 -9.54
C THR A 743 -23.04 1.70 -9.24
N ASP A 744 -23.92 1.29 -10.15
CA ASP A 744 -24.72 0.08 -10.01
C ASP A 744 -23.91 -1.20 -10.19
N ARG A 745 -22.89 -1.16 -11.05
CA ARG A 745 -22.13 -2.36 -11.46
C ARG A 745 -20.80 -2.52 -10.71
N PHE A 746 -20.04 -1.44 -10.55
CA PHE A 746 -18.62 -1.49 -10.20
C PHE A 746 -18.29 -0.82 -8.87
N THR A 747 -19.27 -0.50 -8.03
CA THR A 747 -18.96 -0.10 -6.64
C THR A 747 -18.44 -1.26 -5.82
N TYR A 748 -17.61 -0.97 -4.81
CA TYR A 748 -17.23 -1.96 -3.80
C TYR A 748 -18.47 -2.63 -3.17
N ALA A 749 -19.49 -1.87 -2.81
CA ALA A 749 -20.73 -2.41 -2.24
C ALA A 749 -21.46 -3.36 -3.21
N ALA A 750 -21.60 -2.99 -4.49
CA ALA A 750 -22.24 -3.87 -5.48
C ALA A 750 -21.42 -5.14 -5.75
N GLY A 751 -20.10 -5.00 -5.91
CA GLY A 751 -19.18 -6.12 -6.13
C GLY A 751 -19.17 -7.10 -4.95
N ILE A 752 -18.98 -6.61 -3.73
CA ILE A 752 -18.94 -7.42 -2.51
C ILE A 752 -20.28 -8.13 -2.28
N ARG A 753 -21.42 -7.46 -2.52
CA ARG A 753 -22.74 -8.11 -2.43
C ARG A 753 -22.84 -9.34 -3.34
N ARG A 754 -22.39 -9.22 -4.60
CA ARG A 754 -22.38 -10.35 -5.56
C ARG A 754 -21.45 -11.47 -5.11
N VAL A 755 -20.26 -11.12 -4.63
CA VAL A 755 -19.26 -12.08 -4.13
C VAL A 755 -19.81 -12.88 -2.96
N VAL A 756 -20.30 -12.20 -1.92
CA VAL A 756 -20.85 -12.82 -0.71
C VAL A 756 -22.00 -13.77 -1.06
N ALA A 757 -22.94 -13.33 -1.91
CA ALA A 757 -24.06 -14.16 -2.35
C ALA A 757 -23.57 -15.43 -3.08
N THR A 758 -22.57 -15.28 -3.95
CA THR A 758 -21.97 -16.41 -4.69
C THR A 758 -21.24 -17.38 -3.77
N ILE A 759 -20.53 -16.88 -2.76
CA ILE A 759 -19.87 -17.71 -1.74
C ILE A 759 -20.92 -18.49 -0.94
N ALA A 760 -21.96 -17.82 -0.45
CA ALA A 760 -23.04 -18.45 0.31
C ALA A 760 -23.70 -19.59 -0.48
N GLU A 761 -24.03 -19.33 -1.74
CA GLU A 761 -24.59 -20.33 -2.65
C GLU A 761 -23.68 -21.56 -2.81
N ARG A 762 -22.39 -21.34 -3.10
CA ARG A 762 -21.42 -22.44 -3.30
C ARG A 762 -21.20 -23.25 -2.03
N LEU A 763 -21.15 -22.60 -0.86
CA LEU A 763 -21.04 -23.26 0.44
C LEU A 763 -22.27 -24.12 0.77
N SER A 764 -23.47 -23.71 0.32
CA SER A 764 -24.71 -24.46 0.54
C SER A 764 -24.81 -25.77 -0.28
N GLY A 765 -23.84 -26.03 -1.17
CA GLY A 765 -23.88 -27.16 -2.10
C GLY A 765 -24.92 -26.99 -3.21
N GLY A 766 -25.52 -25.80 -3.32
CA GLY A 766 -26.28 -25.43 -4.50
C GLY A 766 -25.39 -25.59 -5.72
N LEU A 767 -25.89 -26.29 -6.75
CA LEU A 767 -25.39 -26.03 -8.09
C LEU A 767 -25.48 -24.51 -8.26
N PRO A 768 -24.44 -23.84 -8.79
CA PRO A 768 -24.57 -22.42 -9.08
C PRO A 768 -25.85 -22.30 -9.89
N ASN A 769 -26.90 -21.74 -9.27
CA ASN A 769 -27.99 -21.21 -10.06
C ASN A 769 -27.25 -20.32 -11.02
N ARG A 770 -27.63 -20.40 -12.28
CA ARG A 770 -27.44 -19.25 -13.14
C ARG A 770 -28.28 -18.17 -12.47
N LEU A 771 -27.73 -17.53 -11.44
CA LEU A 771 -28.09 -16.20 -11.04
C LEU A 771 -27.88 -15.47 -12.35
N THR A 772 -28.97 -15.34 -13.12
CA THR A 772 -29.32 -14.09 -13.75
C THR A 772 -29.00 -13.08 -12.68
N GLN A 773 -27.77 -12.56 -12.72
CA GLN A 773 -27.37 -11.51 -11.83
C GLN A 773 -28.46 -10.49 -12.04
N ASN A 774 -29.23 -10.21 -10.99
CA ASN A 774 -30.24 -9.17 -10.99
C ASN A 774 -29.53 -7.79 -11.04
N ILE A 775 -28.51 -7.64 -11.91
CA ILE A 775 -28.40 -6.43 -12.69
C ILE A 775 -29.75 -6.35 -13.36
N ASN A 776 -30.60 -5.47 -12.84
CA ASN A 776 -31.92 -5.25 -13.39
C ASN A 776 -31.70 -4.63 -14.77
N VAL A 777 -31.51 -5.47 -15.78
CA VAL A 777 -31.22 -5.06 -17.16
C VAL A 777 -32.35 -4.17 -17.66
N GLU A 778 -33.58 -4.45 -17.25
CA GLU A 778 -34.74 -3.60 -17.54
C GLU A 778 -34.62 -2.22 -16.90
N ALA A 779 -34.11 -2.09 -15.66
CA ALA A 779 -33.88 -0.79 -15.02
C ALA A 779 -32.62 -0.06 -15.50
N LEU A 780 -31.65 -0.75 -16.12
CA LEU A 780 -30.52 -0.09 -16.81
C LEU A 780 -30.86 0.30 -18.25
N ALA A 781 -31.82 -0.39 -18.87
CA ALA A 781 -32.29 -0.11 -20.22
C ALA A 781 -33.41 0.94 -20.27
N ALA A 782 -34.24 1.00 -19.22
CA ALA A 782 -35.24 2.04 -19.00
C ALA A 782 -34.59 3.32 -18.45
#